data_AF-A0A9P4QZF4-F1
#
_entry.id   AF-A0A9P4QZF4-F1
#
_cell.length_a   1.000
_cell.length_b   1.000
_cell.length_c   1.000
_cell.angle_alpha   90.00
_cell.angle_beta   90.00
_cell.angle_gamma   90.00
#
_symmetry.space_group_name_H-M   'P 1'
#
loop_
_entity.id
_entity.type
_entity.pdbx_description
1 polymer ?
#
loop_
_entity_poly.entity_id
_entity_poly.type
_entity_poly.pdbx_seq_one_letter_code
_entity_poly.pdbx_strand_id
1 'polypeptide(L)'
;MATLSGASANSVTDGAPGPLPNDGTGIISTDPYLSPFKEALRSRFAKTQDWVVKIHETEGGLEKFSRGYESFGFNVKDNGDVVYREWASSALRAYLIGDFNNWDRDATPMTKNEYGVFEVTIPGKDGKPTIPHDSKLKISFVVPNDHARQERLPAWIKRVTQDLSVSPVYDARFWNPPKEERYVFKNPRPPKPKSARIYEAHVGISSPEGRVATYKEFTTNMLPRIKHLGYNVIQLMAIMEHAYYASFGYQINSFFAASSRYGSPEELKELIDTAHGMGITVLLDMVHSHASKNVLDGLNMFDNSDHLYFHEGAKGRHNLWDSRLFNYGHHEVLRFLLSNLRFWMEEYQFDGFRFDGVTSMLYLHHGIGTGFSGGYHEYFGPSVDEEGVVYLMLANEMLHRLYPNIITIAEDVSGMPGLCVPLSLGGIGFDYRLAMAVPDLYIKWLKEKQDIDWDMGNLVFTLTNRRHGEKTIAYAESHDQALVGDKTLLFWLCDAEMYTNMSVMSEETAVIARGLAMHKMIRLITHGLGGEGYLNFEGNEFGHPEWLDFPREGNNNSYHYARRQFNLVDDDLLRYKFLNEFDSKMQWTEEKYGWLHSPQAYVSLKHEGDKVIVFERAGLLWIFNWHPQSSFTDYRVGVEQEGTYKIVLSTESKEFGGHGHIDESTRFFTTPACNGRWTMYSVLREFIVLSLIGRGAGAEPSSPSQPKARFASTDAAKDGKIHQVIGAVVDVKFGAEQLPPILNALHTDNGGQKLVLEVAQHLGENVVRCIAMDGTEGLVRGAIATDSGAPIMIPVGPATLGRIMNVTGDPIDERGPIKATTFAPIHADPPEFVEQSTSAEILVTGIKVVDLLAPYARGGKIGLFGGAGVGKTVFIQELINNIAKAHGGFSVFTGVGERTREGNDLYHEMQETSVIQLDGESKVSLVFGQMNEPPGARARVALTGLTVAEYFRDVEGQDVLLFIDNIFRFTQAGSEVSALLGRIPSAVGYQPTLAVDMGAMQERITTTQKGSITSVQAVYVPADDLTDPAPATTFAHLDATTVLSRGISELGIYPAVDPLDSKSRMLDPRVVGDDHYNTATKVQQMLQEYKSLQDIIAILGMDELSEADKLTVERARKLQRFLSQPFTVAQVFTGIEGQLVDIKETISSFKAIMNGEGDNLPEGAFYMVGDFASAKAKGEKILAELEKS
;
A
#
# COMPACT_ATOMS: atom_id res chain seq x y z
N MET A 1 -16.98 26.64 -39.59
CA MET A 1 -15.75 26.24 -40.30
C MET A 1 -14.66 27.26 -40.01
N ALA A 2 -13.91 27.03 -38.93
CA ALA A 2 -12.57 27.58 -38.73
C ALA A 2 -11.64 26.36 -38.74
N THR A 3 -10.61 26.40 -39.57
CA THR A 3 -9.65 25.30 -39.78
C THR A 3 -8.85 25.03 -38.50
N LEU A 4 -9.20 23.93 -37.83
CA LEU A 4 -8.38 23.29 -36.78
C LEU A 4 -7.20 22.59 -37.47
N SER A 5 -6.06 23.29 -37.59
CA SER A 5 -4.82 22.73 -38.16
C SER A 5 -3.59 23.08 -37.31
N GLY A 6 -3.62 22.71 -36.03
CA GLY A 6 -2.41 22.48 -35.25
C GLY A 6 -2.40 21.00 -34.87
N ALA A 7 -1.38 20.25 -35.29
CA ALA A 7 -1.24 18.84 -34.91
C ALA A 7 -1.15 18.74 -33.38
N SER A 8 -1.99 17.89 -32.77
CA SER A 8 -1.96 17.64 -31.33
C SER A 8 -0.93 16.56 -31.05
N ALA A 9 -0.03 16.77 -30.07
CA ALA A 9 0.84 15.70 -29.59
C ALA A 9 0.05 14.54 -28.95
N ASN A 10 -1.16 14.84 -28.45
CA ASN A 10 -2.16 13.85 -28.05
C ASN A 10 -3.06 13.50 -29.24
N SER A 11 -2.49 12.84 -30.26
CA SER A 11 -3.27 12.16 -31.28
C SER A 11 -2.69 10.80 -31.64
N VAL A 12 -3.57 9.82 -31.89
CA VAL A 12 -3.23 8.53 -32.52
C VAL A 12 -3.25 8.61 -34.05
N THR A 13 -3.78 9.69 -34.62
CA THR A 13 -3.87 9.90 -36.08
C THR A 13 -2.77 10.79 -36.64
N ASP A 14 -2.30 11.77 -35.85
CA ASP A 14 -1.16 12.61 -36.22
C ASP A 14 0.15 11.87 -35.92
N GLY A 15 1.13 11.96 -36.83
CA GLY A 15 2.41 11.27 -36.67
C GLY A 15 3.25 11.79 -35.49
N ALA A 16 4.00 10.90 -34.84
CA ALA A 16 4.94 11.26 -33.78
C ALA A 16 5.95 12.34 -34.24
N PRO A 17 6.39 13.24 -33.35
CA PRO A 17 7.44 14.21 -33.68
C PRO A 17 8.76 13.51 -34.04
N GLY A 18 9.31 13.78 -35.23
CA GLY A 18 10.61 13.24 -35.67
C GLY A 18 10.53 11.92 -36.46
N PRO A 19 11.60 11.12 -36.53
CA PRO A 19 11.67 9.88 -37.33
C PRO A 19 11.04 8.65 -36.64
N LEU A 20 10.17 8.86 -35.64
CA LEU A 20 9.60 7.76 -34.84
C LEU A 20 8.46 7.04 -35.58
N PRO A 21 8.30 5.71 -35.42
CA PRO A 21 7.20 4.97 -36.01
C PRO A 21 5.85 5.41 -35.42
N ASN A 22 4.83 5.59 -36.27
CA ASN A 22 3.45 5.89 -35.85
C ASN A 22 2.65 4.60 -35.58
N ASP A 23 3.18 3.72 -34.72
CA ASP A 23 2.60 2.43 -34.36
C ASP A 23 2.40 2.26 -32.84
N GLY A 24 2.48 3.37 -32.08
CA GLY A 24 2.37 3.36 -30.63
C GLY A 24 3.63 2.88 -29.89
N THR A 25 4.76 2.67 -30.57
CA THR A 25 6.01 2.24 -29.92
C THR A 25 7.01 3.38 -29.63
N GLY A 26 6.65 4.63 -29.91
CA GLY A 26 7.52 5.80 -29.72
C GLY A 26 8.04 5.96 -28.29
N ILE A 27 7.24 5.59 -27.29
CA ILE A 27 7.57 5.65 -25.85
C ILE A 27 8.77 4.77 -25.49
N ILE A 28 9.10 3.75 -26.28
CA ILE A 28 10.28 2.90 -26.06
C ILE A 28 11.59 3.71 -26.18
N SER A 29 11.58 4.81 -26.94
CA SER A 29 12.75 5.69 -27.05
C SER A 29 13.07 6.43 -25.74
N THR A 30 12.04 6.75 -24.95
CA THR A 30 12.16 7.39 -23.64
C THR A 30 12.25 6.38 -22.50
N ASP A 31 11.65 5.21 -22.67
CA ASP A 31 11.64 4.11 -21.71
C ASP A 31 11.91 2.75 -22.38
N PRO A 32 13.20 2.36 -22.52
CA PRO A 32 13.59 1.13 -23.20
C PRO A 32 13.08 -0.16 -22.53
N TYR A 33 12.69 -0.12 -21.25
CA TYR A 33 12.16 -1.29 -20.54
C TYR A 33 10.79 -1.74 -21.06
N LEU A 34 10.11 -0.90 -21.86
CA LEU A 34 8.89 -1.25 -22.56
C LEU A 34 9.10 -2.13 -23.81
N SER A 35 10.36 -2.32 -24.25
CA SER A 35 10.66 -3.08 -25.47
C SER A 35 10.07 -4.51 -25.51
N PRO A 36 10.01 -5.28 -24.41
CA PRO A 36 9.37 -6.60 -24.41
C PRO A 36 7.85 -6.56 -24.65
N PHE A 37 7.21 -5.41 -24.39
CA PHE A 37 5.75 -5.22 -24.43
C PHE A 37 5.27 -4.46 -25.67
N LYS A 38 6.14 -4.30 -26.68
CA LYS A 38 5.85 -3.57 -27.92
C LYS A 38 4.56 -4.03 -28.62
N GLU A 39 4.22 -5.32 -28.56
CA GLU A 39 3.02 -5.85 -29.21
C GLU A 39 1.75 -5.44 -28.46
N ALA A 40 1.78 -5.35 -27.13
CA ALA A 40 0.68 -4.81 -26.34
C ALA A 40 0.49 -3.30 -26.62
N LEU A 41 1.59 -2.54 -26.74
CA LEU A 41 1.55 -1.13 -27.12
C LEU A 41 0.94 -0.93 -28.52
N ARG A 42 1.34 -1.76 -29.50
CA ARG A 42 0.77 -1.76 -30.85
C ARG A 42 -0.70 -2.13 -30.86
N SER A 43 -1.08 -3.17 -30.10
CA SER A 43 -2.47 -3.64 -29.97
C SER A 43 -3.40 -2.50 -29.54
N ARG A 44 -3.12 -1.86 -28.39
CA ARG A 44 -3.96 -0.78 -27.87
C ARG A 44 -3.99 0.44 -28.79
N PHE A 45 -2.87 0.79 -29.41
CA PHE A 45 -2.78 1.92 -30.33
C PHE A 45 -3.60 1.66 -31.60
N ALA A 46 -3.43 0.50 -32.23
CA ALA A 46 -4.18 0.09 -33.42
C ALA A 46 -5.70 0.02 -33.13
N LYS A 47 -6.10 -0.59 -32.00
CA LYS A 47 -7.52 -0.64 -31.61
C LYS A 47 -8.14 0.74 -31.41
N THR A 48 -7.38 1.68 -30.86
CA THR A 48 -7.83 3.07 -30.73
C THR A 48 -8.01 3.71 -32.10
N GLN A 49 -7.06 3.53 -33.03
CA GLN A 49 -7.18 4.02 -34.41
C GLN A 49 -8.40 3.42 -35.12
N ASP A 50 -8.64 2.11 -34.97
CA ASP A 50 -9.79 1.43 -35.55
C ASP A 50 -11.11 2.04 -35.06
N TRP A 51 -11.22 2.36 -33.76
CA TRP A 51 -12.38 3.06 -33.24
C TRP A 51 -12.53 4.47 -33.78
N VAL A 52 -11.44 5.24 -33.90
CA VAL A 52 -11.47 6.58 -34.50
C VAL A 52 -11.98 6.52 -35.95
N VAL A 53 -11.46 5.57 -36.74
CA VAL A 53 -11.90 5.33 -38.12
C VAL A 53 -13.36 4.92 -38.16
N LYS A 54 -13.77 3.94 -37.35
CA LYS A 54 -15.15 3.47 -37.28
C LYS A 54 -16.12 4.61 -36.96
N ILE A 55 -15.84 5.40 -35.92
CA ILE A 55 -16.65 6.56 -35.53
C ILE A 55 -16.66 7.62 -36.64
N HIS A 56 -15.55 7.81 -37.36
CA HIS A 56 -15.51 8.71 -38.50
C HIS A 56 -16.45 8.25 -39.63
N GLU A 57 -16.39 6.98 -39.99
CA GLU A 57 -17.19 6.40 -41.07
C GLU A 57 -18.68 6.31 -40.73
N THR A 58 -19.03 5.96 -39.49
CA THR A 58 -20.44 5.75 -39.10
C THR A 58 -21.12 7.02 -38.61
N GLU A 59 -20.39 7.93 -37.95
CA GLU A 59 -20.99 9.05 -37.20
C GLU A 59 -20.50 10.43 -37.67
N GLY A 60 -19.46 10.48 -38.51
CA GLY A 60 -18.85 11.72 -39.00
C GLY A 60 -17.76 12.30 -38.08
N GLY A 61 -17.16 11.45 -37.24
CA GLY A 61 -15.97 11.77 -36.43
C GLY A 61 -16.28 12.04 -34.96
N LEU A 62 -15.23 12.01 -34.13
CA LEU A 62 -15.34 12.17 -32.66
C LEU A 62 -16.05 13.47 -32.24
N GLU A 63 -15.88 14.55 -33.02
CA GLU A 63 -16.51 15.84 -32.77
C GLU A 63 -18.04 15.74 -32.78
N LYS A 64 -18.60 15.12 -33.81
CA LYS A 64 -20.05 14.95 -33.97
C LYS A 64 -20.57 13.83 -33.08
N PHE A 65 -19.82 12.75 -32.94
CA PHE A 65 -20.18 11.60 -32.10
C PHE A 65 -20.37 11.98 -30.63
N SER A 66 -19.52 12.87 -30.10
CA SER A 66 -19.58 13.37 -28.73
C SER A 66 -20.66 14.44 -28.49
N ARG A 67 -21.43 14.83 -29.51
CA ARG A 67 -22.63 15.67 -29.34
C ARG A 67 -23.89 14.83 -29.17
N GLY A 68 -23.77 13.62 -28.62
CA GLY A 68 -24.90 12.72 -28.38
C GLY A 68 -26.02 13.40 -27.59
N TYR A 69 -25.68 14.26 -26.62
CA TYR A 69 -26.65 15.02 -25.81
C TYR A 69 -27.50 16.04 -26.58
N GLU A 70 -27.13 16.42 -27.81
CA GLU A 70 -27.96 17.27 -28.71
C GLU A 70 -29.03 16.46 -29.45
N SER A 71 -29.01 15.13 -29.29
CA SER A 71 -29.93 14.20 -29.96
C SER A 71 -30.62 13.24 -29.01
N PHE A 72 -29.88 12.64 -28.06
CA PHE A 72 -30.38 11.84 -26.95
C PHE A 72 -30.84 12.72 -25.79
N GLY A 73 -31.74 12.18 -24.97
CA GLY A 73 -32.42 12.96 -23.94
C GLY A 73 -33.40 13.96 -24.55
N PHE A 74 -33.73 15.00 -23.79
CA PHE A 74 -34.73 15.99 -24.20
C PHE A 74 -34.08 17.16 -24.95
N ASN A 75 -34.57 17.41 -26.15
CA ASN A 75 -34.09 18.47 -27.03
C ASN A 75 -35.26 19.33 -27.52
N VAL A 76 -35.26 20.60 -27.13
CA VAL A 76 -36.29 21.57 -27.52
C VAL A 76 -35.90 22.23 -28.85
N LYS A 77 -36.82 22.21 -29.82
CA LYS A 77 -36.66 22.85 -31.13
C LYS A 77 -37.18 24.30 -31.12
N ASP A 78 -36.79 25.09 -32.11
CA ASP A 78 -37.18 26.51 -32.21
C ASP A 78 -38.69 26.73 -32.36
N ASN A 79 -39.43 25.74 -32.88
CA ASN A 79 -40.89 25.77 -32.98
C ASN A 79 -41.60 25.36 -31.68
N GLY A 80 -40.85 25.04 -30.62
CA GLY A 80 -41.35 24.57 -29.34
C GLY A 80 -41.51 23.06 -29.24
N ASP A 81 -41.28 22.29 -30.30
CA ASP A 81 -41.36 20.82 -30.25
C ASP A 81 -40.29 20.26 -29.31
N VAL A 82 -40.66 19.27 -28.51
CA VAL A 82 -39.72 18.55 -27.63
C VAL A 82 -39.47 17.18 -28.23
N VAL A 83 -38.25 16.96 -28.72
CA VAL A 83 -37.79 15.65 -29.19
C VAL A 83 -37.12 14.93 -28.03
N TYR A 84 -37.57 13.72 -27.73
CA TYR A 84 -36.96 12.85 -26.73
C TYR A 84 -36.47 11.55 -27.38
N ARG A 85 -35.20 11.22 -27.16
CA ARG A 85 -34.61 9.94 -27.60
C ARG A 85 -33.94 9.20 -26.45
N GLU A 86 -34.06 7.88 -26.46
CA GLU A 86 -33.49 7.02 -25.43
C GLU A 86 -33.06 5.67 -26.00
N TRP A 87 -31.92 5.14 -25.54
CA TRP A 87 -31.43 3.83 -25.95
C TRP A 87 -31.89 2.74 -24.95
N ALA A 88 -32.61 1.73 -25.44
CA ALA A 88 -33.13 0.63 -24.63
C ALA A 88 -33.40 -0.60 -25.51
N SER A 89 -32.33 -1.26 -25.96
CA SER A 89 -32.41 -2.29 -27.00
C SER A 89 -33.28 -3.50 -26.61
N SER A 90 -33.37 -3.86 -25.33
CA SER A 90 -34.14 -5.02 -24.86
C SER A 90 -35.61 -4.71 -24.62
N ALA A 91 -36.00 -3.43 -24.52
CA ALA A 91 -37.39 -3.04 -24.31
C ALA A 91 -38.24 -3.28 -25.58
N LEU A 92 -39.46 -3.81 -25.41
CA LEU A 92 -40.39 -4.05 -26.51
C LEU A 92 -41.09 -2.76 -26.97
N ARG A 93 -41.54 -1.95 -26.01
CA ARG A 93 -42.24 -0.68 -26.22
C ARG A 93 -41.77 0.32 -25.16
N ALA A 94 -41.79 1.61 -25.50
CA ALA A 94 -41.49 2.69 -24.58
C ALA A 94 -42.54 3.81 -24.68
N TYR A 95 -42.78 4.48 -23.56
CA TYR A 95 -43.69 5.61 -23.46
C TYR A 95 -43.05 6.70 -22.60
N LEU A 96 -43.22 7.96 -23.01
CA LEU A 96 -42.82 9.11 -22.20
C LEU A 96 -43.99 9.56 -21.33
N ILE A 97 -43.78 9.64 -20.02
CA ILE A 97 -44.82 9.96 -19.04
C ILE A 97 -44.37 11.08 -18.11
N GLY A 98 -45.31 11.85 -17.57
CA GLY A 98 -44.99 12.90 -16.59
C GLY A 98 -46.18 13.80 -16.29
N ASP A 99 -45.93 14.90 -15.60
CA ASP A 99 -46.99 15.85 -15.25
C ASP A 99 -47.72 16.41 -16.49
N PHE A 100 -46.99 16.59 -17.60
CA PHE A 100 -47.52 17.14 -18.85
C PHE A 100 -48.63 16.27 -19.50
N ASN A 101 -48.68 14.98 -19.18
CA ASN A 101 -49.71 14.06 -19.67
C ASN A 101 -50.49 13.39 -18.53
N ASN A 102 -50.49 13.99 -17.33
CA ASN A 102 -51.13 13.45 -16.13
C ASN A 102 -50.67 12.03 -15.76
N TRP A 103 -49.42 11.69 -16.05
CA TRP A 103 -48.83 10.36 -15.83
C TRP A 103 -49.57 9.23 -16.56
N ASP A 104 -50.28 9.54 -17.65
CA ASP A 104 -50.91 8.53 -18.50
C ASP A 104 -49.83 7.69 -19.20
N ARG A 105 -49.86 6.40 -18.90
CA ARG A 105 -48.88 5.39 -19.32
C ARG A 105 -48.96 5.02 -20.80
N ASP A 106 -50.03 5.39 -21.49
CA ASP A 106 -50.26 5.02 -22.89
C ASP A 106 -50.39 6.24 -23.81
N ALA A 107 -50.49 7.46 -23.25
CA ALA A 107 -50.72 8.69 -24.01
C ALA A 107 -49.58 9.10 -24.96
N THR A 108 -48.32 8.75 -24.66
CA THR A 108 -47.14 9.22 -25.42
C THR A 108 -46.23 8.06 -25.84
N PRO A 109 -46.66 7.20 -26.79
CA PRO A 109 -45.85 6.08 -27.28
C PRO A 109 -44.63 6.56 -28.07
N MET A 110 -43.52 5.85 -27.93
CA MET A 110 -42.27 6.10 -28.66
C MET A 110 -42.08 5.08 -29.78
N THR A 111 -41.38 5.49 -30.84
CA THR A 111 -41.04 4.63 -32.00
C THR A 111 -39.63 4.09 -31.86
N LYS A 112 -39.45 2.76 -31.92
CA LYS A 112 -38.14 2.09 -31.87
C LYS A 112 -37.54 1.97 -33.27
N ASN A 113 -36.26 2.32 -33.43
CA ASN A 113 -35.51 2.06 -34.67
C ASN A 113 -34.78 0.70 -34.65
N GLU A 114 -34.07 0.38 -35.73
CA GLU A 114 -33.33 -0.89 -35.89
C GLU A 114 -32.17 -1.09 -34.89
N TYR A 115 -31.65 0.00 -34.33
CA TYR A 115 -30.56 -0.02 -33.34
C TYR A 115 -31.06 -0.05 -31.89
N GLY A 116 -32.38 -0.14 -31.69
CA GLY A 116 -32.98 -0.16 -30.37
C GLY A 116 -33.07 1.19 -29.66
N VAL A 117 -33.00 2.29 -30.43
CA VAL A 117 -33.24 3.64 -29.94
C VAL A 117 -34.72 3.99 -30.12
N PHE A 118 -35.34 4.47 -29.05
CA PHE A 118 -36.71 4.97 -29.05
C PHE A 118 -36.73 6.48 -29.25
N GLU A 119 -37.67 7.00 -30.03
CA GLU A 119 -37.88 8.43 -30.26
C GLU A 119 -39.36 8.81 -30.12
N VAL A 120 -39.64 9.99 -29.57
CA VAL A 120 -40.93 10.67 -29.67
C VAL A 120 -40.74 12.17 -29.84
N THR A 121 -41.62 12.80 -30.61
CA THR A 121 -41.71 14.27 -30.71
C THR A 121 -43.03 14.71 -30.08
N ILE A 122 -42.95 15.51 -29.02
CA ILE A 122 -44.11 16.14 -28.39
C ILE A 122 -44.26 17.53 -29.02
N PRO A 123 -45.37 17.82 -29.72
CA PRO A 123 -45.53 19.07 -30.42
C PRO A 123 -45.59 20.25 -29.46
N GLY A 124 -44.93 21.34 -29.83
CA GLY A 124 -45.02 22.63 -29.14
C GLY A 124 -46.39 23.29 -29.34
N LYS A 125 -46.70 24.25 -28.47
CA LYS A 125 -47.90 25.09 -28.59
C LYS A 125 -47.50 26.56 -28.55
N ASP A 126 -47.95 27.33 -29.55
CA ASP A 126 -47.65 28.77 -29.68
C ASP A 126 -46.14 29.09 -29.62
N GLY A 127 -45.31 28.24 -30.23
CA GLY A 127 -43.85 28.38 -30.24
C GLY A 127 -43.17 28.03 -28.91
N LYS A 128 -43.90 27.43 -27.95
CA LYS A 128 -43.38 27.04 -26.63
C LYS A 128 -43.49 25.53 -26.39
N PRO A 129 -42.57 24.94 -25.60
CA PRO A 129 -42.68 23.55 -25.15
C PRO A 129 -43.97 23.28 -24.41
N THR A 130 -44.61 22.17 -24.74
CA THR A 130 -45.80 21.65 -24.03
C THR A 130 -45.45 20.97 -22.72
N ILE A 131 -44.23 20.47 -22.57
CA ILE A 131 -43.70 20.01 -21.27
C ILE A 131 -43.26 21.25 -20.48
N PRO A 132 -43.89 21.56 -19.33
CA PRO A 132 -43.50 22.72 -18.53
C PRO A 132 -42.09 22.56 -17.94
N HIS A 133 -41.34 23.65 -17.88
CA HIS A 133 -40.04 23.70 -17.20
C HIS A 133 -40.18 23.19 -15.75
N ASP A 134 -39.23 22.35 -15.34
CA ASP A 134 -39.08 21.77 -14.00
C ASP A 134 -40.24 20.84 -13.56
N SER A 135 -41.09 20.45 -14.50
CA SER A 135 -42.09 19.39 -14.28
C SER A 135 -41.45 18.00 -14.20
N LYS A 136 -42.11 17.08 -13.49
CA LYS A 136 -41.66 15.70 -13.31
C LYS A 136 -41.95 14.85 -14.54
N LEU A 137 -41.05 13.93 -14.84
CA LEU A 137 -41.20 12.97 -15.93
C LEU A 137 -40.46 11.66 -15.67
N LYS A 138 -40.82 10.61 -16.41
CA LYS A 138 -40.14 9.31 -16.48
C LYS A 138 -40.28 8.70 -17.87
N ILE A 139 -39.44 7.72 -18.18
CA ILE A 139 -39.68 6.81 -19.30
C ILE A 139 -40.27 5.50 -18.77
N SER A 140 -41.27 4.97 -19.46
CA SER A 140 -41.95 3.72 -19.13
C SER A 140 -41.70 2.67 -20.21
N PHE A 141 -41.15 1.53 -19.83
CA PHE A 141 -40.84 0.40 -20.72
C PHE A 141 -41.82 -0.75 -20.52
N VAL A 142 -42.08 -1.49 -21.60
CA VAL A 142 -42.69 -2.83 -21.57
C VAL A 142 -41.64 -3.85 -21.99
N VAL A 143 -41.37 -4.85 -21.15
CA VAL A 143 -40.24 -5.79 -21.32
C VAL A 143 -40.67 -7.19 -21.80
N PRO A 144 -39.75 -8.03 -22.32
CA PRO A 144 -40.11 -9.27 -23.03
C PRO A 144 -40.66 -10.44 -22.20
N ASN A 145 -40.27 -10.60 -20.93
CA ASN A 145 -40.50 -11.86 -20.21
C ASN A 145 -41.85 -11.96 -19.47
N ASP A 146 -42.35 -10.86 -18.91
CA ASP A 146 -43.58 -10.81 -18.12
C ASP A 146 -44.56 -9.74 -18.63
N HIS A 147 -44.20 -9.03 -19.70
CA HIS A 147 -44.85 -7.81 -20.15
C HIS A 147 -45.04 -6.77 -19.01
N ALA A 148 -44.24 -6.86 -17.96
CA ALA A 148 -44.32 -5.91 -16.86
C ALA A 148 -43.89 -4.53 -17.36
N ARG A 149 -44.55 -3.53 -16.80
CA ARG A 149 -44.23 -2.15 -17.06
C ARG A 149 -43.23 -1.69 -16.00
N GLN A 150 -42.14 -1.09 -16.46
CA GLN A 150 -41.11 -0.54 -15.59
C GLN A 150 -40.90 0.93 -15.91
N GLU A 151 -40.64 1.74 -14.89
CA GLU A 151 -40.41 3.17 -15.03
C GLU A 151 -38.97 3.49 -14.61
N ARG A 152 -38.32 4.39 -15.36
CA ARG A 152 -36.94 4.81 -15.13
C ARG A 152 -36.79 6.32 -15.30
N LEU A 153 -35.75 6.86 -14.70
CA LEU A 153 -35.28 8.21 -15.01
C LEU A 153 -34.53 8.18 -16.33
N PRO A 154 -34.80 9.08 -17.29
CA PRO A 154 -34.07 9.14 -18.56
C PRO A 154 -32.56 9.21 -18.35
N ALA A 155 -31.78 8.41 -19.08
CA ALA A 155 -30.34 8.26 -18.87
C ALA A 155 -29.56 9.58 -19.12
N TRP A 156 -30.13 10.43 -19.98
CA TRP A 156 -29.58 11.71 -20.42
C TRP A 156 -30.24 12.92 -19.73
N ILE A 157 -30.91 12.70 -18.59
CA ILE A 157 -31.59 13.77 -17.87
C ILE A 157 -30.58 14.81 -17.32
N LYS A 158 -30.92 16.09 -17.45
CA LYS A 158 -30.06 17.21 -16.99
C LYS A 158 -30.31 17.64 -15.55
N ARG A 159 -31.42 17.20 -14.94
CA ARG A 159 -31.77 17.50 -13.56
C ARG A 159 -32.67 16.42 -13.00
N VAL A 160 -32.39 16.02 -11.77
CA VAL A 160 -33.29 15.23 -10.93
C VAL A 160 -33.46 15.97 -9.61
N THR A 161 -34.45 15.60 -8.79
CA THR A 161 -34.63 16.14 -7.43
C THR A 161 -35.18 15.06 -6.52
N GLN A 162 -34.92 15.15 -5.22
CA GLN A 162 -35.48 14.26 -4.22
C GLN A 162 -36.34 15.05 -3.23
N ASP A 163 -37.51 14.49 -2.89
CA ASP A 163 -38.34 14.94 -1.79
C ASP A 163 -38.50 13.80 -0.79
N LEU A 164 -37.66 13.82 0.25
CA LEU A 164 -37.62 12.79 1.29
C LEU A 164 -38.94 12.66 2.07
N SER A 165 -39.83 13.66 2.02
CA SER A 165 -41.15 13.57 2.63
C SER A 165 -42.13 12.71 1.83
N VAL A 166 -41.83 12.48 0.55
CA VAL A 166 -42.65 11.71 -0.39
C VAL A 166 -42.02 10.35 -0.71
N SER A 167 -40.74 10.34 -1.07
CA SER A 167 -40.03 9.13 -1.52
C SER A 167 -38.52 9.28 -1.37
N PRO A 168 -37.79 8.20 -1.01
CA PRO A 168 -36.33 8.19 -1.07
C PRO A 168 -35.80 8.13 -2.52
N VAL A 169 -36.64 7.87 -3.51
CA VAL A 169 -36.24 7.79 -4.94
C VAL A 169 -36.28 9.17 -5.57
N TYR A 170 -35.30 9.48 -6.42
CA TYR A 170 -35.27 10.72 -7.19
C TYR A 170 -36.36 10.78 -8.29
N ASP A 171 -36.80 12.00 -8.61
CA ASP A 171 -37.65 12.31 -9.74
C ASP A 171 -36.86 13.11 -10.80
N ALA A 172 -36.99 12.72 -12.07
CA ALA A 172 -36.42 13.46 -13.20
C ALA A 172 -37.23 14.73 -13.47
N ARG A 173 -36.51 15.83 -13.76
CA ARG A 173 -37.07 17.15 -14.00
C ARG A 173 -36.75 17.62 -15.41
N PHE A 174 -37.76 18.11 -16.12
CA PHE A 174 -37.55 18.73 -17.42
C PHE A 174 -36.84 20.09 -17.31
N TRP A 175 -35.52 20.09 -17.38
CA TRP A 175 -34.73 21.31 -17.25
C TRP A 175 -34.61 22.07 -18.58
N ASN A 176 -35.52 23.01 -18.79
CA ASN A 176 -35.51 23.97 -19.89
C ASN A 176 -35.94 25.36 -19.39
N PRO A 177 -35.10 26.05 -18.59
CA PRO A 177 -35.45 27.35 -18.04
C PRO A 177 -35.81 28.35 -19.15
N PRO A 178 -36.71 29.32 -18.89
CA PRO A 178 -36.99 30.44 -19.77
C PRO A 178 -35.71 31.16 -20.19
N LYS A 179 -35.71 31.81 -21.37
CA LYS A 179 -34.51 32.44 -21.92
C LYS A 179 -33.95 33.53 -20.98
N GLU A 180 -34.82 34.17 -20.21
CA GLU A 180 -34.52 35.22 -19.24
C GLU A 180 -33.87 34.68 -17.96
N GLU A 181 -34.08 33.39 -17.65
CA GLU A 181 -33.57 32.71 -16.45
C GLU A 181 -32.34 31.83 -16.74
N ARG A 182 -32.02 31.61 -18.02
CA ARG A 182 -30.80 30.90 -18.44
C ARG A 182 -29.55 31.70 -18.10
N TYR A 183 -28.60 31.05 -17.45
CA TYR A 183 -27.30 31.64 -17.19
C TYR A 183 -26.53 31.83 -18.51
N VAL A 184 -25.90 32.99 -18.66
CA VAL A 184 -25.02 33.31 -19.79
C VAL A 184 -23.64 33.60 -19.21
N PHE A 185 -22.65 32.79 -19.58
CA PHE A 185 -21.26 32.98 -19.21
C PHE A 185 -20.75 34.36 -19.63
N LYS A 186 -20.10 35.06 -18.70
CA LYS A 186 -19.62 36.43 -18.87
C LYS A 186 -18.10 36.47 -19.02
N ASN A 187 -17.39 35.50 -18.44
CA ASN A 187 -15.95 35.44 -18.40
C ASN A 187 -15.43 34.35 -19.35
N PRO A 188 -14.27 34.58 -20.02
CA PRO A 188 -13.60 33.53 -20.77
C PRO A 188 -12.91 32.56 -19.82
N ARG A 189 -12.71 31.33 -20.30
CA ARG A 189 -11.86 30.33 -19.63
C ARG A 189 -10.45 30.90 -19.39
N PRO A 190 -9.86 30.68 -18.21
CA PRO A 190 -8.49 31.09 -17.94
C PRO A 190 -7.49 30.33 -18.83
N PRO A 191 -6.30 30.89 -19.10
CA PRO A 191 -5.25 30.16 -19.80
C PRO A 191 -4.79 28.95 -18.98
N LYS A 192 -4.31 27.88 -19.66
CA LYS A 192 -3.74 26.70 -18.99
C LYS A 192 -2.61 27.16 -18.04
N PRO A 193 -2.70 26.90 -16.73
CA PRO A 193 -1.64 27.28 -15.80
C PRO A 193 -0.34 26.53 -16.12
N LYS A 194 0.81 27.17 -15.86
CA LYS A 194 2.12 26.53 -16.05
C LYS A 194 2.31 25.34 -15.10
N SER A 195 1.85 25.50 -13.86
CA SER A 195 1.81 24.49 -12.81
C SER A 195 0.43 24.53 -12.15
N ALA A 196 -0.17 23.37 -11.92
CA ALA A 196 -1.47 23.25 -11.27
C ALA A 196 -1.29 23.29 -9.74
N ARG A 197 -1.84 24.33 -9.10
CA ARG A 197 -2.01 24.43 -7.65
C ARG A 197 -3.49 24.27 -7.36
N ILE A 198 -3.86 23.03 -7.05
CA ILE A 198 -5.23 22.53 -7.00
C ILE A 198 -5.78 22.65 -5.59
N TYR A 199 -6.93 23.29 -5.47
CA TYR A 199 -7.77 23.27 -4.28
C TYR A 199 -8.92 22.29 -4.52
N GLU A 200 -8.84 21.11 -3.91
CA GLU A 200 -9.87 20.08 -3.99
C GLU A 200 -11.00 20.41 -3.02
N ALA A 201 -12.24 20.47 -3.52
CA ALA A 201 -13.38 20.96 -2.75
C ALA A 201 -14.67 20.21 -3.06
N HIS A 202 -15.54 20.13 -2.06
CA HIS A 202 -16.87 19.54 -2.13
C HIS A 202 -17.92 20.56 -1.67
N VAL A 203 -18.71 21.08 -2.62
CA VAL A 203 -19.68 22.17 -2.40
C VAL A 203 -20.57 21.96 -1.17
N GLY A 204 -21.10 20.75 -0.98
CA GLY A 204 -22.06 20.48 0.08
C GLY A 204 -21.53 20.56 1.51
N ILE A 205 -20.22 20.55 1.73
CA ILE A 205 -19.59 20.62 3.07
C ILE A 205 -18.86 21.95 3.30
N SER A 206 -18.81 22.83 2.30
CA SER A 206 -18.05 24.09 2.35
C SER A 206 -18.76 25.21 3.15
N SER A 207 -19.30 24.87 4.31
CA SER A 207 -19.94 25.79 5.26
C SER A 207 -19.67 25.31 6.69
N PRO A 208 -19.59 26.21 7.70
CA PRO A 208 -19.50 25.81 9.10
C PRO A 208 -20.81 25.25 9.67
N GLU A 209 -21.92 25.37 8.94
CA GLU A 209 -23.22 24.84 9.35
C GLU A 209 -23.34 23.35 9.06
N GLY A 210 -23.95 22.59 10.00
CA GLY A 210 -24.23 21.16 9.81
C GLY A 210 -25.42 20.91 8.89
N ARG A 211 -25.28 21.25 7.60
CA ARG A 211 -26.24 21.01 6.52
C ARG A 211 -25.51 20.98 5.18
N VAL A 212 -26.23 20.62 4.12
CA VAL A 212 -25.71 20.76 2.75
C VAL A 212 -25.61 22.25 2.38
N ALA A 213 -24.41 22.69 2.02
CA ALA A 213 -24.16 24.01 1.46
C ALA A 213 -24.46 24.07 -0.06
N THR A 214 -24.67 25.29 -0.57
CA THR A 214 -25.15 25.54 -1.93
C THR A 214 -24.07 26.07 -2.87
N TYR A 215 -24.30 25.96 -4.19
CA TYR A 215 -23.42 26.54 -5.20
C TYR A 215 -23.22 28.05 -5.01
N LYS A 216 -24.27 28.79 -4.63
CA LYS A 216 -24.19 30.23 -4.38
C LYS A 216 -23.36 30.57 -3.15
N GLU A 217 -23.48 29.79 -2.09
CA GLU A 217 -22.66 29.95 -0.89
C GLU A 217 -21.19 29.69 -1.20
N PHE A 218 -20.88 28.63 -1.95
CA PHE A 218 -19.51 28.35 -2.41
C PHE A 218 -18.98 29.50 -3.26
N THR A 219 -19.78 29.98 -4.22
CA THR A 219 -19.42 31.10 -5.10
C THR A 219 -19.06 32.36 -4.32
N THR A 220 -19.88 32.68 -3.31
CA THR A 220 -19.75 33.92 -2.53
C THR A 220 -18.63 33.84 -1.50
N ASN A 221 -18.48 32.69 -0.83
CA ASN A 221 -17.65 32.57 0.36
C ASN A 221 -16.32 31.85 0.09
N MET A 222 -16.32 30.82 -0.75
CA MET A 222 -15.14 29.98 -0.98
C MET A 222 -14.25 30.50 -2.10
N LEU A 223 -14.80 30.95 -3.22
CA LEU A 223 -13.97 31.45 -4.33
C LEU A 223 -13.01 32.59 -3.92
N PRO A 224 -13.45 33.61 -3.14
CA PRO A 224 -12.52 34.62 -2.63
C PRO A 224 -11.42 34.06 -1.73
N ARG A 225 -11.73 33.07 -0.88
CA ARG A 225 -10.75 32.41 0.00
C ARG A 225 -9.72 31.63 -0.80
N ILE A 226 -10.16 30.80 -1.76
CA ILE A 226 -9.28 30.03 -2.65
C ILE A 226 -8.36 30.97 -3.43
N LYS A 227 -8.90 32.09 -3.94
CA LYS A 227 -8.10 33.10 -4.63
C LYS A 227 -7.07 33.75 -3.72
N HIS A 228 -7.45 34.11 -2.49
CA HIS A 228 -6.56 34.72 -1.51
C HIS A 228 -5.38 33.80 -1.18
N LEU A 229 -5.65 32.50 -0.98
CA LEU A 229 -4.64 31.47 -0.74
C LEU A 229 -3.69 31.23 -1.93
N GLY A 230 -3.99 31.75 -3.13
CA GLY A 230 -3.08 31.65 -4.28
C GLY A 230 -3.18 30.37 -5.11
N TYR A 231 -4.18 29.53 -4.84
CA TYR A 231 -4.54 28.41 -5.72
C TYR A 231 -5.07 28.93 -7.06
N ASN A 232 -4.74 28.22 -8.14
CA ASN A 232 -5.10 28.60 -9.51
C ASN A 232 -5.99 27.56 -10.21
N VAL A 233 -6.20 26.40 -9.58
CA VAL A 233 -7.10 25.35 -10.05
C VAL A 233 -8.01 24.93 -8.90
N ILE A 234 -9.29 24.67 -9.18
CA ILE A 234 -10.23 23.99 -8.28
C ILE A 234 -10.52 22.59 -8.85
N GLN A 235 -10.38 21.55 -8.03
CA GLN A 235 -10.93 20.23 -8.33
C GLN A 235 -12.28 20.11 -7.63
N LEU A 236 -13.36 20.08 -8.41
CA LEU A 236 -14.72 20.11 -7.88
C LEU A 236 -15.31 18.70 -7.83
N MET A 237 -15.43 18.18 -6.60
CA MET A 237 -15.92 16.84 -6.33
C MET A 237 -17.44 16.77 -6.27
N ALA A 238 -17.98 15.57 -6.43
CA ALA A 238 -19.39 15.24 -6.18
C ALA A 238 -20.42 16.09 -6.93
N ILE A 239 -20.11 16.52 -8.16
CA ILE A 239 -21.02 17.31 -9.00
C ILE A 239 -21.95 16.44 -9.83
N MET A 240 -21.46 15.34 -10.39
CA MET A 240 -22.32 14.37 -11.07
C MET A 240 -23.31 13.79 -10.05
N GLU A 241 -24.59 13.74 -10.42
CA GLU A 241 -25.63 13.41 -9.47
C GLU A 241 -25.51 11.97 -8.94
N HIS A 242 -25.53 11.85 -7.61
CA HIS A 242 -25.33 10.63 -6.85
C HIS A 242 -26.41 10.57 -5.75
N ALA A 243 -27.17 9.48 -5.65
CA ALA A 243 -28.28 9.40 -4.70
C ALA A 243 -27.79 9.24 -3.25
N TYR A 244 -26.67 8.56 -3.05
CA TYR A 244 -26.10 8.32 -1.72
C TYR A 244 -25.05 9.40 -1.37
N TYR A 245 -25.42 10.37 -0.52
CA TYR A 245 -24.55 11.52 -0.21
C TYR A 245 -23.23 11.10 0.45
N ALA A 246 -23.26 10.09 1.31
CA ALA A 246 -22.06 9.54 1.95
C ALA A 246 -21.16 8.69 1.02
N SER A 247 -21.53 8.53 -0.26
CA SER A 247 -20.59 8.06 -1.29
C SER A 247 -19.55 9.10 -1.68
N PHE A 248 -19.70 10.33 -1.18
CA PHE A 248 -18.83 11.46 -1.49
C PHE A 248 -18.76 11.81 -2.98
N GLY A 249 -19.79 11.43 -3.75
CA GLY A 249 -19.85 11.64 -5.19
C GLY A 249 -19.41 10.45 -6.04
N TYR A 250 -18.96 9.33 -5.45
CA TYR A 250 -18.48 8.20 -6.23
C TYR A 250 -19.61 7.29 -6.76
N GLN A 251 -20.78 7.26 -6.12
CA GLN A 251 -21.90 6.41 -6.56
C GLN A 251 -22.85 7.15 -7.51
N ILE A 252 -22.45 7.28 -8.79
CA ILE A 252 -23.21 8.06 -9.78
C ILE A 252 -24.51 7.38 -10.19
N ASN A 253 -25.58 8.17 -10.21
CA ASN A 253 -26.92 7.80 -10.62
C ASN A 253 -27.30 8.40 -11.98
N SER A 254 -27.09 9.71 -12.16
CA SER A 254 -27.48 10.46 -13.37
C SER A 254 -26.30 11.27 -13.90
N PHE A 255 -25.64 10.75 -14.93
CA PHE A 255 -24.35 11.24 -15.43
C PHE A 255 -24.39 12.65 -16.02
N PHE A 256 -25.54 13.08 -16.55
CA PHE A 256 -25.73 14.39 -17.17
C PHE A 256 -26.40 15.42 -16.23
N ALA A 257 -26.69 15.03 -14.98
CA ALA A 257 -27.32 15.90 -14.00
C ALA A 257 -26.26 16.48 -13.05
N ALA A 258 -26.24 17.81 -12.94
CA ALA A 258 -25.54 18.48 -11.84
C ALA A 258 -26.31 18.24 -10.55
N SER A 259 -25.60 17.92 -9.47
CA SER A 259 -26.23 17.48 -8.24
C SER A 259 -27.18 18.54 -7.71
N SER A 260 -28.44 18.14 -7.56
CA SER A 260 -29.53 19.01 -7.18
C SER A 260 -29.50 19.41 -5.71
N ARG A 261 -28.69 18.72 -4.90
CA ARG A 261 -28.45 19.03 -3.49
C ARG A 261 -27.93 20.44 -3.25
N TYR A 262 -27.09 20.93 -4.15
CA TYR A 262 -26.42 22.22 -3.97
C TYR A 262 -27.14 23.37 -4.68
N GLY A 263 -28.12 23.07 -5.53
CA GLY A 263 -28.89 24.08 -6.26
C GLY A 263 -29.33 23.66 -7.66
N SER A 264 -29.49 24.65 -8.53
CA SER A 264 -29.84 24.47 -9.94
C SER A 264 -28.61 24.36 -10.85
N PRO A 265 -28.74 23.75 -12.04
CA PRO A 265 -27.70 23.81 -13.07
C PRO A 265 -27.19 25.22 -13.38
N GLU A 266 -28.05 26.23 -13.32
CA GLU A 266 -27.68 27.62 -13.61
C GLU A 266 -26.77 28.22 -12.52
N GLU A 267 -26.93 27.79 -11.27
CA GLU A 267 -26.06 28.23 -10.16
C GLU A 267 -24.67 27.58 -10.22
N LEU A 268 -24.56 26.35 -10.75
CA LEU A 268 -23.26 25.76 -11.04
C LEU A 268 -22.54 26.50 -12.17
N LYS A 269 -23.27 26.91 -13.23
CA LYS A 269 -22.70 27.75 -14.30
C LYS A 269 -22.19 29.09 -13.74
N GLU A 270 -22.97 29.71 -12.85
CA GLU A 270 -22.56 30.94 -12.15
C GLU A 270 -21.28 30.76 -11.33
N LEU A 271 -21.16 29.64 -10.59
CA LEU A 271 -19.96 29.31 -9.83
C LEU A 271 -18.73 29.23 -10.72
N ILE A 272 -18.79 28.45 -11.81
CA ILE A 272 -17.66 28.25 -12.71
C ILE A 272 -17.30 29.56 -13.42
N ASP A 273 -18.28 30.30 -13.91
CA ASP A 273 -18.06 31.60 -14.55
C ASP A 273 -17.44 32.63 -13.60
N THR A 274 -17.83 32.62 -12.32
CA THR A 274 -17.24 33.51 -11.31
C THR A 274 -15.79 33.11 -11.01
N ALA A 275 -15.49 31.82 -10.92
CA ALA A 275 -14.12 31.32 -10.78
C ALA A 275 -13.24 31.72 -11.97
N HIS A 276 -13.77 31.61 -13.20
CA HIS A 276 -13.11 32.09 -14.42
C HIS A 276 -12.82 33.60 -14.37
N GLY A 277 -13.78 34.41 -13.89
CA GLY A 277 -13.60 35.84 -13.66
C GLY A 277 -12.49 36.17 -12.65
N MET A 278 -12.14 35.23 -11.77
CA MET A 278 -11.00 35.32 -10.84
C MET A 278 -9.71 34.73 -11.41
N GLY A 279 -9.73 34.22 -12.64
CA GLY A 279 -8.61 33.55 -13.29
C GLY A 279 -8.29 32.17 -12.69
N ILE A 280 -9.30 31.48 -12.16
CA ILE A 280 -9.18 30.14 -11.56
C ILE A 280 -9.74 29.11 -12.54
N THR A 281 -8.92 28.11 -12.89
CA THR A 281 -9.33 26.94 -13.68
C THR A 281 -10.20 26.03 -12.83
N VAL A 282 -11.27 25.46 -13.38
CA VAL A 282 -12.15 24.53 -12.66
C VAL A 282 -12.18 23.18 -13.35
N LEU A 283 -11.75 22.14 -12.64
CA LEU A 283 -11.79 20.74 -13.07
C LEU A 283 -12.98 20.02 -12.41
N LEU A 284 -13.53 19.04 -13.11
CA LEU A 284 -14.60 18.19 -12.60
C LEU A 284 -14.07 16.79 -12.26
N ASP A 285 -14.54 16.20 -11.16
CA ASP A 285 -14.42 14.76 -10.91
C ASP A 285 -15.31 13.98 -11.88
N MET A 286 -14.67 13.14 -12.69
CA MET A 286 -15.28 12.35 -13.74
C MET A 286 -15.26 10.87 -13.36
N VAL A 287 -16.38 10.41 -12.80
CA VAL A 287 -16.53 9.02 -12.37
C VAL A 287 -17.10 8.19 -13.52
N HIS A 288 -16.21 7.75 -14.41
CA HIS A 288 -16.54 6.83 -15.49
C HIS A 288 -16.05 5.40 -15.26
N SER A 289 -15.46 5.12 -14.10
CA SER A 289 -14.98 3.78 -13.72
C SER A 289 -16.13 2.81 -13.42
N HIS A 290 -17.24 3.31 -12.90
CA HIS A 290 -18.40 2.51 -12.50
C HIS A 290 -19.67 3.37 -12.44
N ALA A 291 -20.81 2.72 -12.19
CA ALA A 291 -22.09 3.37 -11.90
C ALA A 291 -22.76 2.72 -10.68
N SER A 292 -23.63 3.47 -10.00
CA SER A 292 -24.43 2.96 -8.90
C SER A 292 -25.26 1.75 -9.32
N LYS A 293 -25.42 0.78 -8.42
CA LYS A 293 -26.34 -0.34 -8.61
C LYS A 293 -27.82 0.03 -8.47
N ASN A 294 -28.15 1.29 -8.18
CA ASN A 294 -29.53 1.75 -8.08
C ASN A 294 -30.32 1.51 -9.37
N VAL A 295 -31.48 0.87 -9.26
CA VAL A 295 -32.34 0.51 -10.40
C VAL A 295 -33.42 1.56 -10.69
N LEU A 296 -34.03 2.14 -9.65
CA LEU A 296 -35.19 3.04 -9.83
C LEU A 296 -34.78 4.45 -10.27
N ASP A 297 -33.66 4.94 -9.74
CA ASP A 297 -33.12 6.27 -9.96
C ASP A 297 -31.66 6.23 -10.45
N GLY A 298 -31.23 5.12 -11.03
CA GLY A 298 -29.89 4.96 -11.61
C GLY A 298 -29.95 4.29 -12.98
N LEU A 299 -28.76 4.07 -13.54
CA LEU A 299 -28.58 3.48 -14.87
C LEU A 299 -28.67 1.94 -14.85
N ASN A 300 -28.66 1.31 -13.67
CA ASN A 300 -28.70 -0.14 -13.53
C ASN A 300 -30.05 -0.72 -13.99
N MET A 301 -30.02 -1.86 -14.71
CA MET A 301 -31.22 -2.55 -15.19
C MET A 301 -32.18 -1.62 -15.96
N PHE A 302 -31.63 -0.68 -16.75
CA PHE A 302 -32.38 0.41 -17.36
C PHE A 302 -33.51 -0.09 -18.27
N ASP A 303 -33.21 -1.03 -19.18
CA ASP A 303 -34.19 -1.71 -20.03
C ASP A 303 -34.57 -3.11 -19.51
N ASN A 304 -34.33 -3.34 -18.21
CA ASN A 304 -34.45 -4.63 -17.52
C ASN A 304 -33.45 -5.72 -17.97
N SER A 305 -32.44 -5.37 -18.76
CA SER A 305 -31.25 -6.20 -18.95
C SER A 305 -30.13 -5.73 -18.01
N ASP A 306 -29.26 -6.66 -17.62
CA ASP A 306 -28.07 -6.30 -16.85
C ASP A 306 -26.94 -5.74 -17.72
N HIS A 307 -27.02 -5.84 -19.05
CA HIS A 307 -25.88 -5.61 -19.95
C HIS A 307 -26.07 -4.47 -20.96
N LEU A 308 -27.07 -3.61 -20.81
CA LEU A 308 -27.27 -2.47 -21.72
C LEU A 308 -26.05 -1.53 -21.71
N TYR A 309 -25.82 -0.81 -20.62
CA TYR A 309 -24.66 0.08 -20.47
C TYR A 309 -23.42 -0.64 -19.90
N PHE A 310 -23.60 -1.85 -19.40
CA PHE A 310 -22.63 -2.56 -18.56
C PHE A 310 -22.28 -3.92 -19.17
N HIS A 311 -21.23 -4.56 -18.69
CA HIS A 311 -21.02 -5.97 -19.03
C HIS A 311 -22.07 -6.86 -18.37
N GLU A 312 -22.32 -8.03 -18.97
CA GLU A 312 -23.19 -9.07 -18.40
C GLU A 312 -22.47 -9.82 -17.26
N GLY A 313 -23.26 -10.31 -16.29
CA GLY A 313 -22.76 -11.24 -15.27
C GLY A 313 -21.66 -10.65 -14.37
N ALA A 314 -20.64 -11.46 -14.06
CA ALA A 314 -19.58 -11.09 -13.11
C ALA A 314 -18.68 -9.95 -13.62
N LYS A 315 -18.35 -9.91 -14.92
CA LYS A 315 -17.53 -8.83 -15.51
C LYS A 315 -18.18 -7.45 -15.34
N GLY A 316 -19.51 -7.40 -15.27
CA GLY A 316 -20.28 -6.17 -15.09
C GLY A 316 -20.46 -5.70 -13.66
N ARG A 317 -19.76 -6.29 -12.68
CA ARG A 317 -19.95 -6.02 -11.24
C ARG A 317 -18.63 -5.77 -10.53
N HIS A 318 -18.58 -4.71 -9.74
CA HIS A 318 -17.44 -4.42 -8.87
C HIS A 318 -17.77 -4.84 -7.44
N ASN A 319 -17.24 -5.98 -6.97
CA ASN A 319 -17.66 -6.58 -5.69
C ASN A 319 -17.35 -5.70 -4.47
N LEU A 320 -16.18 -5.04 -4.43
CA LEU A 320 -15.78 -4.22 -3.29
C LEU A 320 -16.60 -2.92 -3.18
N TRP A 321 -16.98 -2.34 -4.31
CA TRP A 321 -17.74 -1.09 -4.36
C TRP A 321 -19.24 -1.32 -4.55
N ASP A 322 -19.68 -2.58 -4.67
CA ASP A 322 -21.09 -2.95 -4.83
C ASP A 322 -21.77 -2.19 -6.00
N SER A 323 -21.08 -2.15 -7.15
CA SER A 323 -21.37 -1.25 -8.28
C SER A 323 -21.40 -1.96 -9.64
N ARG A 324 -21.86 -1.27 -10.69
CA ARG A 324 -21.88 -1.76 -12.08
C ARG A 324 -20.69 -1.25 -12.89
N LEU A 325 -20.15 -2.08 -13.79
CA LEU A 325 -19.00 -1.76 -14.64
C LEU A 325 -19.38 -1.63 -16.11
N PHE A 326 -18.97 -0.52 -16.74
CA PHE A 326 -19.31 -0.18 -18.12
C PHE A 326 -18.76 -1.18 -19.13
N ASN A 327 -19.51 -1.38 -20.21
CA ASN A 327 -19.00 -2.08 -21.39
C ASN A 327 -18.36 -1.07 -22.36
N TYR A 328 -17.10 -0.73 -22.12
CA TYR A 328 -16.36 0.26 -22.92
C TYR A 328 -16.22 -0.11 -24.40
N GLY A 329 -16.35 -1.40 -24.74
CA GLY A 329 -16.32 -1.88 -26.13
C GLY A 329 -17.62 -1.64 -26.92
N HIS A 330 -18.69 -1.13 -26.28
CA HIS A 330 -19.97 -0.95 -26.95
C HIS A 330 -20.16 0.47 -27.53
N HIS A 331 -20.66 0.56 -28.77
CA HIS A 331 -20.79 1.82 -29.52
C HIS A 331 -21.62 2.89 -28.79
N GLU A 332 -22.82 2.53 -28.30
CA GLU A 332 -23.67 3.48 -27.58
C GLU A 332 -23.15 3.83 -26.18
N VAL A 333 -22.33 2.97 -25.56
CA VAL A 333 -21.65 3.28 -24.29
C VAL A 333 -20.55 4.30 -24.52
N LEU A 334 -19.74 4.12 -25.58
CA LEU A 334 -18.77 5.13 -26.01
C LEU A 334 -19.46 6.45 -26.35
N ARG A 335 -20.61 6.43 -27.03
CA ARG A 335 -21.39 7.65 -27.32
C ARG A 335 -21.81 8.32 -26.01
N PHE A 336 -22.36 7.57 -25.06
CA PHE A 336 -22.80 8.08 -23.76
C PHE A 336 -21.65 8.75 -22.99
N LEU A 337 -20.54 8.03 -22.79
CA LEU A 337 -19.41 8.51 -21.99
C LEU A 337 -18.64 9.66 -22.67
N LEU A 338 -18.37 9.58 -23.98
CA LEU A 338 -17.70 10.67 -24.70
C LEU A 338 -18.59 11.91 -24.81
N SER A 339 -19.90 11.72 -24.96
CA SER A 339 -20.84 12.84 -24.93
C SER A 339 -20.99 13.45 -23.55
N ASN A 340 -20.81 12.66 -22.48
CA ASN A 340 -20.81 13.18 -21.13
C ASN A 340 -19.64 14.14 -20.90
N LEU A 341 -18.43 13.73 -21.31
CA LEU A 341 -17.25 14.61 -21.29
C LEU A 341 -17.49 15.91 -22.07
N ARG A 342 -18.02 15.81 -23.30
CA ARG A 342 -18.32 17.00 -24.12
C ARG A 342 -19.39 17.88 -23.49
N PHE A 343 -20.42 17.29 -22.90
CA PHE A 343 -21.51 18.00 -22.23
C PHE A 343 -20.98 18.86 -21.08
N TRP A 344 -20.15 18.31 -20.19
CA TRP A 344 -19.56 19.07 -19.09
C TRP A 344 -18.62 20.19 -19.56
N MET A 345 -17.88 19.98 -20.65
CA MET A 345 -17.05 21.03 -21.26
C MET A 345 -17.89 22.16 -21.88
N GLU A 346 -19.00 21.86 -22.56
CA GLU A 346 -19.76 22.87 -23.31
C GLU A 346 -20.85 23.56 -22.47
N GLU A 347 -21.66 22.79 -21.74
CA GLU A 347 -22.81 23.30 -20.99
C GLU A 347 -22.37 24.07 -19.73
N TYR A 348 -21.33 23.59 -19.06
CA TYR A 348 -20.86 24.15 -17.78
C TYR A 348 -19.49 24.83 -17.87
N GLN A 349 -18.80 24.75 -19.01
CA GLN A 349 -17.50 25.37 -19.22
C GLN A 349 -16.37 24.89 -18.28
N PHE A 350 -16.43 23.66 -17.75
CA PHE A 350 -15.29 23.07 -17.02
C PHE A 350 -14.03 23.02 -17.88
N ASP A 351 -12.85 23.21 -17.29
CA ASP A 351 -11.54 23.31 -17.95
C ASP A 351 -10.77 21.99 -18.06
N GLY A 352 -11.38 20.91 -17.58
CA GLY A 352 -10.79 19.59 -17.60
C GLY A 352 -11.37 18.68 -16.53
N PHE A 353 -10.71 17.55 -16.33
CA PHE A 353 -11.25 16.45 -15.54
C PHE A 353 -10.18 15.76 -14.69
N ARG A 354 -10.56 15.31 -13.50
CA ARG A 354 -9.92 14.16 -12.85
C ARG A 354 -10.74 12.93 -13.14
N PHE A 355 -10.14 11.90 -13.73
CA PHE A 355 -10.80 10.60 -13.92
C PHE A 355 -10.55 9.75 -12.68
N ASP A 356 -11.63 9.39 -12.00
CA ASP A 356 -11.57 8.66 -10.72
C ASP A 356 -11.65 7.15 -10.93
N GLY A 357 -10.90 6.41 -10.12
CA GLY A 357 -10.82 4.95 -10.19
C GLY A 357 -10.18 4.42 -11.49
N VAL A 358 -9.19 5.13 -12.05
CA VAL A 358 -8.53 4.71 -13.30
C VAL A 358 -7.86 3.34 -13.13
N THR A 359 -7.28 3.03 -11.96
CA THR A 359 -6.77 1.67 -11.69
C THR A 359 -7.85 0.60 -11.87
N SER A 360 -9.09 0.87 -11.46
CA SER A 360 -10.21 -0.08 -11.64
C SER A 360 -10.56 -0.31 -13.11
N MET A 361 -10.36 0.72 -13.95
CA MET A 361 -10.59 0.67 -15.40
C MET A 361 -9.44 0.00 -16.18
N LEU A 362 -8.21 0.09 -15.67
CA LEU A 362 -7.03 -0.43 -16.35
C LEU A 362 -6.88 -1.95 -16.23
N TYR A 363 -7.45 -2.56 -15.17
CA TYR A 363 -7.22 -3.96 -14.85
C TYR A 363 -8.52 -4.72 -14.58
N LEU A 364 -8.59 -5.97 -15.05
CA LEU A 364 -9.71 -6.89 -14.80
C LEU A 364 -9.85 -7.28 -13.31
N HIS A 365 -8.77 -7.20 -12.52
CA HIS A 365 -8.81 -7.39 -11.06
C HIS A 365 -9.02 -6.07 -10.29
N HIS A 366 -9.11 -4.94 -11.01
CA HIS A 366 -9.38 -3.62 -10.46
C HIS A 366 -8.38 -3.11 -9.41
N GLY A 367 -7.17 -3.69 -9.35
CA GLY A 367 -6.19 -3.44 -8.29
C GLY A 367 -6.54 -4.04 -6.92
N ILE A 368 -7.64 -4.80 -6.79
CA ILE A 368 -8.07 -5.38 -5.51
C ILE A 368 -7.15 -6.55 -5.14
N GLY A 369 -6.63 -6.54 -3.92
CA GLY A 369 -5.78 -7.61 -3.38
C GLY A 369 -4.48 -7.84 -4.18
N THR A 370 -4.09 -6.87 -5.02
CA THR A 370 -2.95 -6.98 -5.94
C THR A 370 -1.91 -5.92 -5.57
N GLY A 371 -0.68 -6.35 -5.32
CA GLY A 371 0.46 -5.45 -5.15
C GLY A 371 1.10 -5.12 -6.50
N PHE A 372 1.54 -3.88 -6.68
CA PHE A 372 2.30 -3.45 -7.85
C PHE A 372 3.77 -3.25 -7.44
N SER A 373 4.64 -4.15 -7.88
CA SER A 373 6.08 -4.11 -7.55
C SER A 373 6.86 -3.11 -8.40
N GLY A 374 6.26 -2.67 -9.52
CA GLY A 374 6.95 -1.90 -10.55
C GLY A 374 7.49 -2.77 -11.69
N GLY A 375 7.28 -4.09 -11.64
CA GLY A 375 7.59 -5.00 -12.74
C GLY A 375 6.65 -4.79 -13.92
N TYR A 376 7.18 -4.51 -15.12
CA TYR A 376 6.35 -4.03 -16.24
C TYR A 376 5.33 -5.07 -16.74
N HIS A 377 5.59 -6.36 -16.50
CA HIS A 377 4.66 -7.44 -16.82
C HIS A 377 3.31 -7.32 -16.09
N GLU A 378 3.26 -6.66 -14.93
CA GLU A 378 2.03 -6.38 -14.18
C GLU A 378 1.13 -5.36 -14.91
N TYR A 379 1.73 -4.49 -15.74
CA TYR A 379 1.07 -3.36 -16.39
C TYR A 379 0.71 -3.62 -17.86
N PHE A 380 1.29 -4.65 -18.47
CA PHE A 380 1.11 -5.00 -19.88
C PHE A 380 0.82 -6.49 -20.07
N GLY A 381 0.38 -7.16 -19.00
CA GLY A 381 0.00 -8.56 -18.97
C GLY A 381 -1.47 -8.81 -19.36
N PRO A 382 -1.93 -10.07 -19.31
CA PRO A 382 -3.29 -10.46 -19.66
C PRO A 382 -4.37 -9.94 -18.70
N SER A 383 -3.97 -9.42 -17.54
CA SER A 383 -4.86 -8.79 -16.56
C SER A 383 -5.33 -7.39 -16.94
N VAL A 384 -4.72 -6.77 -17.96
CA VAL A 384 -5.09 -5.42 -18.43
C VAL A 384 -6.42 -5.48 -19.16
N ASP A 385 -7.34 -4.57 -18.80
CA ASP A 385 -8.58 -4.39 -19.56
C ASP A 385 -8.31 -3.45 -20.75
N GLU A 386 -8.08 -4.05 -21.92
CA GLU A 386 -7.84 -3.29 -23.15
C GLU A 386 -9.04 -2.41 -23.55
N GLU A 387 -10.28 -2.76 -23.20
CA GLU A 387 -11.46 -1.95 -23.53
C GLU A 387 -11.46 -0.66 -22.71
N GLY A 388 -11.14 -0.76 -21.42
CA GLY A 388 -10.95 0.40 -20.53
C GLY A 388 -9.82 1.31 -20.99
N VAL A 389 -8.67 0.73 -21.34
CA VAL A 389 -7.51 1.50 -21.87
C VAL A 389 -7.87 2.25 -23.15
N VAL A 390 -8.52 1.57 -24.11
CA VAL A 390 -8.92 2.19 -25.39
C VAL A 390 -9.93 3.32 -25.18
N TYR A 391 -10.88 3.15 -24.26
CA TYR A 391 -11.80 4.24 -23.91
C TYR A 391 -11.06 5.47 -23.38
N LEU A 392 -10.10 5.29 -22.46
CA LEU A 392 -9.29 6.40 -21.92
C LEU A 392 -8.46 7.09 -23.01
N MET A 393 -7.92 6.32 -23.96
CA MET A 393 -7.20 6.88 -25.12
C MET A 393 -8.13 7.67 -26.04
N LEU A 394 -9.33 7.16 -26.36
CA LEU A 394 -10.35 7.86 -27.15
C LEU A 394 -10.83 9.14 -26.47
N ALA A 395 -11.02 9.10 -25.15
CA ALA A 395 -11.37 10.28 -24.35
C ALA A 395 -10.29 11.35 -24.46
N ASN A 396 -9.01 11.00 -24.24
CA ASN A 396 -7.90 11.95 -24.33
C ASN A 396 -7.64 12.45 -25.76
N GLU A 397 -7.83 11.62 -26.80
CA GLU A 397 -7.79 12.03 -28.21
C GLU A 397 -8.81 13.13 -28.47
N MET A 398 -10.07 12.87 -28.11
CA MET A 398 -11.17 13.81 -28.31
C MET A 398 -10.94 15.10 -27.53
N LEU A 399 -10.62 15.00 -26.25
CA LEU A 399 -10.51 16.15 -25.34
C LEU A 399 -9.39 17.08 -25.76
N HIS A 400 -8.18 16.59 -26.01
CA HIS A 400 -7.04 17.44 -26.37
C HIS A 400 -7.15 18.01 -27.79
N ARG A 401 -7.82 17.31 -28.70
CA ARG A 401 -8.06 17.79 -30.07
C ARG A 401 -9.09 18.92 -30.12
N LEU A 402 -10.14 18.81 -29.30
CA LEU A 402 -11.20 19.83 -29.23
C LEU A 402 -10.82 20.99 -28.31
N TYR A 403 -10.06 20.71 -27.25
CA TYR A 403 -9.71 21.66 -26.19
C TYR A 403 -8.21 21.59 -25.88
N PRO A 404 -7.35 22.27 -26.64
CA PRO A 404 -5.89 22.18 -26.49
C PRO A 404 -5.36 22.59 -25.11
N ASN A 405 -6.11 23.42 -24.39
CA ASN A 405 -5.75 23.91 -23.05
C ASN A 405 -6.33 23.06 -21.92
N ILE A 406 -7.01 21.96 -22.22
CA ILE A 406 -7.59 21.09 -21.19
C ILE A 406 -6.51 20.53 -20.26
N ILE A 407 -6.91 20.18 -19.04
CA ILE A 407 -6.12 19.39 -18.10
C ILE A 407 -6.87 18.09 -17.81
N THR A 408 -6.23 16.94 -18.05
CA THR A 408 -6.76 15.64 -17.61
C THR A 408 -5.85 15.00 -16.57
N ILE A 409 -6.42 14.62 -15.42
CA ILE A 409 -5.71 14.00 -14.29
C ILE A 409 -6.22 12.56 -14.13
N ALA A 410 -5.31 11.60 -13.98
CA ALA A 410 -5.66 10.22 -13.66
C ALA A 410 -5.47 9.94 -12.15
N GLU A 411 -6.52 9.45 -11.50
CA GLU A 411 -6.42 8.82 -10.18
C GLU A 411 -6.04 7.34 -10.37
N ASP A 412 -4.73 7.09 -10.38
CA ASP A 412 -4.16 5.75 -10.54
C ASP A 412 -3.13 5.45 -9.45
N VAL A 413 -3.42 4.42 -8.66
CA VAL A 413 -2.52 3.93 -7.60
C VAL A 413 -1.47 2.96 -8.14
N SER A 414 -1.74 2.25 -9.25
CA SER A 414 -0.80 1.23 -9.75
C SER A 414 0.51 1.85 -10.25
N GLY A 415 0.41 3.00 -10.94
CA GLY A 415 1.54 3.67 -11.56
C GLY A 415 1.92 3.14 -12.92
N MET A 416 0.90 2.89 -13.75
CA MET A 416 1.06 2.38 -15.11
C MET A 416 2.03 3.23 -15.96
N PRO A 417 3.12 2.64 -16.50
CA PRO A 417 4.02 3.33 -17.41
C PRO A 417 3.31 3.86 -18.66
N GLY A 418 3.55 5.13 -19.00
CA GLY A 418 2.97 5.76 -20.18
C GLY A 418 1.55 6.29 -19.99
N LEU A 419 1.02 6.28 -18.77
CA LEU A 419 -0.31 6.83 -18.47
C LEU A 419 -0.36 8.33 -18.79
N CYS A 420 0.70 9.07 -18.41
CA CYS A 420 0.81 10.52 -18.61
C CYS A 420 1.77 10.90 -19.75
N VAL A 421 1.87 10.02 -20.76
CA VAL A 421 2.65 10.25 -21.98
C VAL A 421 1.70 10.51 -23.14
N PRO A 422 2.07 11.38 -24.11
CA PRO A 422 1.18 11.67 -25.22
C PRO A 422 0.81 10.47 -26.09
N LEU A 423 -0.40 10.50 -26.65
CA LEU A 423 -0.91 9.43 -27.52
C LEU A 423 -0.01 9.15 -28.73
N SER A 424 0.60 10.19 -29.33
CA SER A 424 1.48 10.03 -30.51
C SER A 424 2.76 9.24 -30.22
N LEU A 425 3.15 9.14 -28.94
CA LEU A 425 4.25 8.29 -28.49
C LEU A 425 3.77 6.90 -28.04
N GLY A 426 2.46 6.65 -28.02
CA GLY A 426 1.87 5.40 -27.55
C GLY A 426 1.52 5.36 -26.07
N GLY A 427 1.46 6.52 -25.40
CA GLY A 427 0.89 6.65 -24.05
C GLY A 427 -0.63 6.62 -24.04
N ILE A 428 -1.25 6.89 -22.88
CA ILE A 428 -2.71 6.97 -22.71
C ILE A 428 -3.24 8.41 -22.84
N GLY A 429 -2.36 9.40 -22.73
CA GLY A 429 -2.66 10.80 -23.06
C GLY A 429 -3.13 11.68 -21.91
N PHE A 430 -3.05 11.22 -20.65
CA PHE A 430 -3.31 12.09 -19.49
C PHE A 430 -2.23 13.16 -19.34
N ASP A 431 -2.61 14.32 -18.78
CA ASP A 431 -1.67 15.40 -18.46
C ASP A 431 -0.93 15.15 -17.15
N TYR A 432 -1.60 14.57 -16.15
CA TYR A 432 -1.06 14.31 -14.82
C TYR A 432 -1.61 13.01 -14.23
N ARG A 433 -0.89 12.44 -13.26
CA ARG A 433 -1.43 11.46 -12.30
C ARG A 433 -1.27 11.92 -10.86
N LEU A 434 -2.06 11.37 -9.94
CA LEU A 434 -1.91 11.60 -8.51
C LEU A 434 -0.72 10.83 -7.91
N ALA A 435 0.07 11.46 -7.04
CA ALA A 435 1.18 10.83 -6.31
C ALA A 435 0.70 10.19 -5.00
N MET A 436 -0.09 9.12 -5.12
CA MET A 436 -0.87 8.55 -4.00
C MET A 436 -0.02 7.91 -2.89
N ALA A 437 1.24 7.54 -3.16
CA ALA A 437 2.13 6.96 -2.15
C ALA A 437 2.67 7.98 -1.13
N VAL A 438 2.52 9.29 -1.38
CA VAL A 438 3.08 10.34 -0.51
C VAL A 438 2.32 10.45 0.82
N PRO A 439 0.98 10.55 0.85
CA PRO A 439 0.22 10.53 2.10
C PRO A 439 0.48 9.30 2.97
N ASP A 440 0.51 8.11 2.35
CA ASP A 440 0.73 6.83 3.06
C ASP A 440 2.03 6.83 3.86
N LEU A 441 3.09 7.45 3.32
CA LEU A 441 4.36 7.61 4.02
C LEU A 441 4.18 8.40 5.32
N TYR A 442 3.55 9.57 5.23
CA TYR A 442 3.39 10.45 6.38
C TYR A 442 2.49 9.83 7.45
N ILE A 443 1.37 9.22 7.06
CA ILE A 443 0.46 8.53 7.99
C ILE A 443 1.19 7.40 8.69
N LYS A 444 1.88 6.55 7.93
CA LYS A 444 2.67 5.45 8.49
C LYS A 444 3.68 5.96 9.51
N TRP A 445 4.41 7.03 9.19
CA TRP A 445 5.40 7.59 10.10
C TRP A 445 4.79 8.21 11.34
N LEU A 446 3.72 9.01 11.20
CA LEU A 446 3.03 9.63 12.33
C LEU A 446 2.39 8.59 13.25
N LYS A 447 1.98 7.44 12.71
CA LYS A 447 1.37 6.34 13.45
C LYS A 447 2.39 5.40 14.10
N GLU A 448 3.49 5.11 13.43
CA GLU A 448 4.38 3.99 13.78
C GLU A 448 5.78 4.41 14.24
N LYS A 449 6.19 5.67 14.03
CA LYS A 449 7.58 6.12 14.27
C LYS A 449 7.67 7.38 15.12
N GLN A 450 8.74 7.47 15.92
CA GLN A 450 9.13 8.76 16.52
C GLN A 450 9.88 9.61 15.49
N ASP A 451 9.86 10.94 15.65
CA ASP A 451 10.52 11.88 14.73
C ASP A 451 11.99 11.58 14.48
N ILE A 452 12.71 11.08 15.50
CA ILE A 452 14.13 10.74 15.39
C ILE A 452 14.39 9.47 14.55
N ASP A 453 13.36 8.67 14.30
CA ASP A 453 13.42 7.44 13.50
C ASP A 453 12.93 7.67 12.05
N TRP A 454 12.58 8.91 11.70
CA TRP A 454 12.20 9.28 10.35
C TRP A 454 13.44 9.23 9.44
N ASP A 455 13.31 8.49 8.34
CA ASP A 455 14.41 8.21 7.41
C ASP A 455 14.42 9.25 6.29
N MET A 456 15.38 10.18 6.34
CA MET A 456 15.45 11.30 5.41
C MET A 456 15.67 10.81 3.97
N GLY A 457 16.41 9.73 3.81
CA GLY A 457 16.62 9.00 2.56
C GLY A 457 15.31 8.49 1.96
N ASN A 458 14.47 7.85 2.76
CA ASN A 458 13.18 7.31 2.35
C ASN A 458 12.17 8.42 2.05
N LEU A 459 12.14 9.51 2.83
CA LEU A 459 11.30 10.68 2.51
C LEU A 459 11.66 11.27 1.15
N VAL A 460 12.95 11.51 0.92
CA VAL A 460 13.44 12.00 -0.37
C VAL A 460 13.10 10.98 -1.46
N PHE A 461 13.32 9.70 -1.23
CA PHE A 461 13.02 8.65 -2.20
C PHE A 461 11.53 8.66 -2.58
N THR A 462 10.60 8.58 -1.63
CA THR A 462 9.17 8.59 -1.92
C THR A 462 8.73 9.84 -2.68
N LEU A 463 9.23 11.02 -2.31
CA LEU A 463 8.88 12.27 -3.01
C LEU A 463 9.49 12.38 -4.42
N THR A 464 10.59 11.69 -4.69
CA THR A 464 11.33 11.78 -5.97
C THR A 464 11.21 10.54 -6.86
N ASN A 465 10.70 9.42 -6.34
CA ASN A 465 10.53 8.14 -7.04
C ASN A 465 9.32 8.20 -7.98
N ARG A 466 9.49 8.95 -9.06
CA ARG A 466 8.47 9.24 -10.07
C ARG A 466 9.08 9.06 -11.46
N ARG A 467 8.24 8.77 -12.45
CA ARG A 467 8.70 8.48 -13.81
C ARG A 467 9.13 9.77 -14.50
N HIS A 468 10.33 9.76 -15.08
CA HIS A 468 10.82 10.92 -15.80
C HIS A 468 9.96 11.20 -17.05
N GLY A 469 9.54 12.45 -17.24
CA GLY A 469 8.70 12.86 -18.36
C GLY A 469 7.20 12.70 -18.15
N GLU A 470 6.76 12.06 -17.05
CA GLU A 470 5.37 11.97 -16.65
C GLU A 470 5.09 12.92 -15.48
N LYS A 471 4.13 13.84 -15.66
CA LYS A 471 3.82 14.84 -14.64
C LYS A 471 2.95 14.24 -13.54
N THR A 472 3.18 14.68 -12.31
CA THR A 472 2.48 14.20 -11.12
C THR A 472 1.94 15.35 -10.27
N ILE A 473 0.75 15.17 -9.69
CA ILE A 473 0.21 16.06 -8.67
C ILE A 473 0.54 15.47 -7.30
N ALA A 474 1.31 16.22 -6.51
CA ALA A 474 1.68 15.82 -5.16
C ALA A 474 0.77 16.46 -4.11
N TYR A 475 0.50 15.75 -3.03
CA TYR A 475 -0.30 16.22 -1.91
C TYR A 475 0.14 15.47 -0.64
N ALA A 476 0.01 16.13 0.51
CA ALA A 476 0.49 15.58 1.77
C ALA A 476 -0.55 14.69 2.46
N GLU A 477 -1.83 14.98 2.21
CA GLU A 477 -3.01 14.26 2.69
C GLU A 477 -4.15 14.50 1.69
N SER A 478 -5.06 13.54 1.56
CA SER A 478 -6.22 13.56 0.67
C SER A 478 -7.52 13.76 1.44
N HIS A 479 -8.62 13.78 0.69
CA HIS A 479 -9.95 13.73 1.23
C HIS A 479 -10.28 12.40 1.96
N ASP A 480 -9.60 11.29 1.63
CA ASP A 480 -9.80 10.00 2.32
C ASP A 480 -9.30 10.05 3.77
N GLN A 481 -8.12 10.64 4.00
CA GLN A 481 -7.60 10.82 5.36
C GLN A 481 -8.43 11.77 6.21
N ALA A 482 -9.21 12.64 5.57
CA ALA A 482 -10.13 13.50 6.27
C ALA A 482 -11.38 12.74 6.74
N LEU A 483 -11.71 11.57 6.19
CA LEU A 483 -12.93 10.83 6.54
C LEU A 483 -12.84 10.15 7.91
N VAL A 484 -14.01 9.87 8.50
CA VAL A 484 -14.14 9.09 9.73
C VAL A 484 -13.45 7.73 9.61
N GLY A 485 -12.64 7.39 10.60
CA GLY A 485 -11.84 6.16 10.61
C GLY A 485 -10.35 6.40 10.34
N ASP A 486 -9.97 7.59 9.88
CA ASP A 486 -8.59 8.07 9.83
C ASP A 486 -8.46 9.44 10.55
N LYS A 487 -7.30 10.08 10.47
CA LYS A 487 -7.01 11.39 11.05
C LYS A 487 -6.30 12.30 10.03
N THR A 488 -6.63 13.59 10.03
CA THR A 488 -5.86 14.61 9.30
C THR A 488 -4.44 14.73 9.85
N LEU A 489 -3.51 15.30 9.07
CA LEU A 489 -2.11 15.46 9.48
C LEU A 489 -2.00 16.25 10.79
N LEU A 490 -2.73 17.36 10.94
CA LEU A 490 -2.66 18.13 12.17
C LEU A 490 -3.27 17.36 13.36
N PHE A 491 -4.31 16.56 13.13
CA PHE A 491 -4.89 15.73 14.17
C PHE A 491 -3.97 14.58 14.60
N TRP A 492 -3.21 13.99 13.67
CA TRP A 492 -2.12 13.07 14.02
C TRP A 492 -1.01 13.74 14.86
N LEU A 493 -0.72 15.02 14.59
CA LEU A 493 0.37 15.74 15.23
C LEU A 493 0.03 16.27 16.63
N CYS A 494 -1.21 16.74 16.82
CA CYS A 494 -1.63 17.47 18.02
C CYS A 494 -2.69 16.73 18.86
N ASP A 495 -3.44 15.81 18.25
CA ASP A 495 -4.52 15.04 18.88
C ASP A 495 -5.45 15.90 19.78
N ALA A 496 -5.70 15.48 21.02
CA ALA A 496 -6.61 16.17 21.95
C ALA A 496 -6.21 17.62 22.26
N GLU A 497 -4.92 17.99 22.18
CA GLU A 497 -4.47 19.36 22.48
C GLU A 497 -4.96 20.38 21.44
N MET A 498 -5.40 19.93 20.25
CA MET A 498 -6.05 20.82 19.29
C MET A 498 -7.26 21.55 19.87
N TYR A 499 -7.99 20.92 20.79
CA TYR A 499 -9.22 21.48 21.36
C TYR A 499 -8.96 22.41 22.55
N THR A 500 -7.79 22.33 23.18
CA THR A 500 -7.47 23.07 24.41
C THR A 500 -6.41 24.15 24.21
N ASN A 501 -5.48 23.93 23.27
CA ASN A 501 -4.26 24.71 23.13
C ASN A 501 -4.10 25.36 21.74
N MET A 502 -5.18 25.48 20.96
CA MET A 502 -5.17 26.24 19.70
C MET A 502 -5.49 27.73 19.87
N SER A 503 -5.77 28.22 21.09
CA SER A 503 -5.96 29.66 21.32
C SER A 503 -4.63 30.36 21.60
N VAL A 504 -4.35 31.49 20.93
CA VAL A 504 -3.13 32.29 21.19
C VAL A 504 -3.02 32.79 22.64
N MET A 505 -4.13 32.75 23.40
CA MET A 505 -4.19 33.11 24.82
C MET A 505 -3.81 31.96 25.75
N SER A 506 -3.87 30.72 25.27
CA SER A 506 -3.40 29.55 26.02
C SER A 506 -1.89 29.37 25.85
N GLU A 507 -1.28 28.61 26.76
CA GLU A 507 0.10 28.15 26.60
C GLU A 507 0.26 27.40 25.28
N GLU A 508 1.31 27.74 24.55
CA GLU A 508 1.80 26.96 23.41
C GLU A 508 2.66 25.83 23.96
N THR A 509 2.07 24.64 24.03
CA THR A 509 2.76 23.45 24.51
C THR A 509 3.79 22.98 23.47
N ALA A 510 4.72 22.13 23.88
CA ALA A 510 5.66 21.50 22.95
C ALA A 510 4.94 20.68 21.85
N VAL A 511 3.77 20.12 22.15
CA VAL A 511 2.95 19.36 21.19
C VAL A 511 2.38 20.30 20.12
N ILE A 512 1.77 21.42 20.51
CA ILE A 512 1.25 22.41 19.56
C ILE A 512 2.38 23.04 18.73
N ALA A 513 3.48 23.44 19.37
CA ALA A 513 4.63 24.00 18.65
C ALA A 513 5.17 23.01 17.61
N ARG A 514 5.36 21.74 17.99
CA ARG A 514 5.76 20.66 17.07
C ARG A 514 4.75 20.48 15.95
N GLY A 515 3.46 20.42 16.27
CA GLY A 515 2.42 20.17 15.27
C GLY A 515 2.30 21.28 14.25
N LEU A 516 2.36 22.54 14.66
CA LEU A 516 2.36 23.68 13.74
C LEU A 516 3.61 23.67 12.84
N ALA A 517 4.79 23.42 13.39
CA ALA A 517 6.03 23.35 12.63
C ALA A 517 6.02 22.18 11.62
N MET A 518 5.71 20.97 12.07
CA MET A 518 5.68 19.77 11.23
C MET A 518 4.62 19.86 10.13
N HIS A 519 3.44 20.40 10.42
CA HIS A 519 2.39 20.60 9.41
C HIS A 519 2.87 21.50 8.26
N LYS A 520 3.54 22.62 8.58
CA LYS A 520 4.14 23.51 7.59
C LYS A 520 5.25 22.80 6.80
N MET A 521 6.15 22.09 7.48
CA MET A 521 7.30 21.42 6.86
C MET A 521 6.89 20.28 5.93
N ILE A 522 5.97 19.41 6.35
CA ILE A 522 5.45 18.29 5.55
C ILE A 522 4.82 18.80 4.26
N ARG A 523 3.95 19.81 4.36
CA ARG A 523 3.30 20.39 3.17
C ARG A 523 4.31 21.05 2.24
N LEU A 524 5.26 21.78 2.80
CA LEU A 524 6.24 22.49 1.99
C LEU A 524 7.24 21.56 1.30
N ILE A 525 7.72 20.49 1.95
CA ILE A 525 8.60 19.53 1.27
C ILE A 525 7.85 18.77 0.18
N THR A 526 6.59 18.40 0.40
CA THR A 526 5.75 17.79 -0.64
C THR A 526 5.55 18.76 -1.81
N HIS A 527 5.28 20.03 -1.53
CA HIS A 527 5.09 21.07 -2.54
C HIS A 527 6.38 21.37 -3.35
N GLY A 528 7.53 21.37 -2.68
CA GLY A 528 8.83 21.68 -3.29
C GLY A 528 9.46 20.50 -4.03
N LEU A 529 9.27 19.26 -3.57
CA LEU A 529 10.00 18.08 -4.03
C LEU A 529 9.12 16.99 -4.67
N GLY A 530 7.84 16.93 -4.29
CA GLY A 530 6.97 15.79 -4.56
C GLY A 530 6.33 15.71 -5.95
N GLY A 531 6.28 16.81 -6.71
CA GLY A 531 5.43 16.86 -7.92
C GLY A 531 5.74 17.96 -8.93
N GLU A 532 5.00 17.93 -10.04
CA GLU A 532 4.89 19.00 -11.07
C GLU A 532 3.58 19.80 -10.93
N GLY A 533 2.73 19.41 -9.99
CA GLY A 533 1.61 20.18 -9.45
C GLY A 533 1.40 19.83 -7.99
N TYR A 534 0.55 20.60 -7.33
CA TYR A 534 0.21 20.42 -5.92
C TYR A 534 -1.30 20.37 -5.72
N LEU A 535 -1.76 19.56 -4.77
CA LEU A 535 -3.16 19.49 -4.37
C LEU A 535 -3.30 19.64 -2.85
N ASN A 536 -4.37 20.31 -2.44
CA ASN A 536 -4.82 20.41 -1.06
C ASN A 536 -6.34 20.24 -1.00
N PHE A 537 -6.81 19.41 -0.06
CA PHE A 537 -8.24 19.25 0.20
C PHE A 537 -8.75 20.32 1.18
N GLU A 538 -9.94 20.86 0.92
CA GLU A 538 -10.49 22.00 1.65
C GLU A 538 -10.50 21.80 3.18
N GLY A 539 -9.94 22.76 3.91
CA GLY A 539 -9.75 22.71 5.37
C GLY A 539 -8.35 22.28 5.80
N ASN A 540 -7.69 21.39 5.06
CA ASN A 540 -6.36 20.92 5.42
C ASN A 540 -5.31 22.04 5.30
N GLU A 541 -5.63 23.12 4.57
CA GLU A 541 -4.72 24.23 4.40
C GLU A 541 -4.39 24.96 5.70
N PHE A 542 -5.32 24.92 6.67
CA PHE A 542 -5.13 25.51 7.99
C PHE A 542 -5.11 24.45 9.10
N GLY A 543 -5.05 23.17 8.75
CA GLY A 543 -5.10 22.06 9.69
C GLY A 543 -6.45 21.98 10.41
N HIS A 544 -7.53 21.82 9.64
CA HIS A 544 -8.87 21.67 10.18
C HIS A 544 -8.93 20.55 11.26
N PRO A 545 -9.55 20.81 12.44
CA PRO A 545 -9.67 19.82 13.51
C PRO A 545 -10.69 18.72 13.16
N GLU A 546 -10.88 17.76 14.08
CA GLU A 546 -11.89 16.70 13.94
C GLU A 546 -11.68 15.84 12.68
N TRP A 547 -12.76 15.36 12.08
CA TRP A 547 -12.81 14.57 10.85
C TRP A 547 -14.08 14.91 10.08
N LEU A 548 -14.17 14.44 8.84
CA LEU A 548 -15.31 14.52 7.94
C LEU A 548 -16.14 13.23 8.07
N ASP A 549 -17.42 13.34 8.37
CA ASP A 549 -18.34 12.20 8.35
C ASP A 549 -19.67 12.62 7.76
N PHE A 550 -20.15 11.84 6.80
CA PHE A 550 -21.38 12.12 6.08
C PHE A 550 -22.58 11.49 6.81
N PRO A 551 -23.80 12.04 6.64
CA PRO A 551 -25.02 11.45 7.19
C PRO A 551 -25.22 10.01 6.74
N ARG A 552 -25.24 9.08 7.70
CA ARG A 552 -25.48 7.64 7.48
C ARG A 552 -26.09 7.02 8.72
N GLU A 553 -26.57 5.78 8.60
CA GLU A 553 -27.19 5.05 9.72
C GLU A 553 -26.27 5.00 10.95
N GLY A 554 -24.99 4.71 10.76
CA GLY A 554 -23.99 4.60 11.84
C GLY A 554 -23.72 5.88 12.64
N ASN A 555 -24.22 7.05 12.22
CA ASN A 555 -24.12 8.31 12.97
C ASN A 555 -25.48 9.01 13.12
N ASN A 556 -26.58 8.26 13.02
CA ASN A 556 -27.95 8.77 13.10
C ASN A 556 -28.28 9.85 12.05
N ASN A 557 -27.73 9.73 10.84
CA ASN A 557 -27.86 10.70 9.75
C ASN A 557 -27.43 12.12 10.15
N SER A 558 -26.35 12.21 10.94
CA SER A 558 -25.83 13.49 11.42
C SER A 558 -25.09 14.25 10.33
N TYR A 559 -25.37 15.55 10.22
CA TYR A 559 -24.60 16.49 9.41
C TYR A 559 -23.53 17.23 10.23
N HIS A 560 -23.36 16.89 11.51
CA HIS A 560 -22.48 17.64 12.40
C HIS A 560 -21.01 17.65 11.93
N TYR A 561 -20.53 16.57 11.32
CA TYR A 561 -19.17 16.49 10.78
C TYR A 561 -19.13 16.66 9.27
N ALA A 562 -20.28 16.79 8.59
CA ALA A 562 -20.38 17.05 7.16
C ALA A 562 -20.30 18.56 6.86
N ARG A 563 -19.25 19.22 7.37
CA ARG A 563 -19.08 20.67 7.36
C ARG A 563 -17.60 21.08 7.40
N ARG A 564 -17.32 22.36 7.16
CA ARG A 564 -15.99 22.96 7.27
C ARG A 564 -16.01 24.22 8.13
N GLN A 565 -15.23 24.19 9.20
CA GLN A 565 -15.16 25.23 10.23
C GLN A 565 -14.27 26.41 9.80
N PHE A 566 -14.55 27.03 8.65
CA PHE A 566 -13.74 28.15 8.14
C PHE A 566 -13.70 29.36 9.09
N ASN A 567 -14.69 29.49 9.98
CA ASN A 567 -14.69 30.47 11.05
C ASN A 567 -13.49 30.35 12.02
N LEU A 568 -12.81 29.20 12.07
CA LEU A 568 -11.61 29.02 12.90
C LEU A 568 -10.40 29.81 12.39
N VAL A 569 -10.34 30.05 11.08
CA VAL A 569 -9.27 30.85 10.46
C VAL A 569 -9.52 32.34 10.64
N ASP A 570 -10.80 32.73 10.65
CA ASP A 570 -11.21 34.13 10.73
C ASP A 570 -11.15 34.67 12.17
N ASP A 571 -10.96 33.80 13.17
CA ASP A 571 -10.79 34.18 14.57
C ASP A 571 -9.31 34.46 14.90
N ASP A 572 -9.00 35.74 15.12
CA ASP A 572 -7.65 36.20 15.48
C ASP A 572 -7.13 35.64 16.82
N LEU A 573 -7.98 35.07 17.66
CA LEU A 573 -7.58 34.45 18.92
C LEU A 573 -7.17 32.98 18.77
N LEU A 574 -7.23 32.42 17.56
CA LEU A 574 -6.84 31.04 17.26
C LEU A 574 -5.57 30.94 16.41
N ARG A 575 -4.84 29.84 16.57
CA ARG A 575 -3.57 29.54 15.89
C ARG A 575 -3.74 29.02 14.45
N TYR A 576 -4.95 28.63 14.02
CA TYR A 576 -5.21 28.14 12.65
C TYR A 576 -4.83 29.14 11.57
N LYS A 577 -4.99 30.44 11.84
CA LYS A 577 -4.60 31.53 10.94
C LYS A 577 -3.12 31.47 10.54
N PHE A 578 -2.24 31.00 11.42
CA PHE A 578 -0.81 30.88 11.13
C PHE A 578 -0.53 29.85 10.02
N LEU A 579 -1.25 28.73 10.03
CA LEU A 579 -1.14 27.70 9.00
C LEU A 579 -1.74 28.18 7.68
N ASN A 580 -2.89 28.87 7.74
CA ASN A 580 -3.54 29.50 6.58
C ASN A 580 -2.63 30.51 5.87
N GLU A 581 -2.02 31.43 6.61
CA GLU A 581 -1.12 32.44 6.05
C GLU A 581 0.16 31.83 5.48
N PHE A 582 0.67 30.77 6.13
CA PHE A 582 1.83 30.04 5.59
C PHE A 582 1.50 29.37 4.25
N ASP A 583 0.33 28.73 4.15
CA ASP A 583 -0.10 28.13 2.90
C ASP A 583 -0.26 29.18 1.79
N SER A 584 -0.94 30.29 2.08
CA SER A 584 -1.05 31.43 1.16
C SER A 584 0.33 31.88 0.66
N LYS A 585 1.28 32.07 1.59
CA LYS A 585 2.65 32.45 1.26
C LYS A 585 3.34 31.41 0.39
N MET A 586 3.18 30.12 0.70
CA MET A 586 3.75 29.01 -0.07
C MET A 586 3.30 29.08 -1.54
N GLN A 587 1.99 29.22 -1.78
CA GLN A 587 1.43 29.27 -3.13
C GLN A 587 1.87 30.49 -3.93
N TRP A 588 1.84 31.68 -3.32
CA TRP A 588 2.28 32.91 -3.99
C TRP A 588 3.79 32.93 -4.24
N THR A 589 4.56 32.25 -3.39
CA THR A 589 6.00 32.08 -3.62
C THR A 589 6.24 31.13 -4.80
N GLU A 590 5.42 30.09 -4.97
CA GLU A 590 5.49 29.23 -6.17
C GLU A 590 5.10 29.99 -7.42
N GLU A 591 4.03 30.80 -7.40
CA GLU A 591 3.65 31.62 -8.55
C GLU A 591 4.80 32.54 -9.00
N LYS A 592 5.58 33.06 -8.04
CA LYS A 592 6.71 33.95 -8.31
C LYS A 592 7.94 33.23 -8.87
N TYR A 593 8.27 32.05 -8.34
CA TYR A 593 9.54 31.36 -8.65
C TYR A 593 9.39 30.13 -9.56
N GLY A 594 8.20 29.56 -9.66
CA GLY A 594 7.83 28.56 -10.66
C GLY A 594 8.49 27.18 -10.48
N TRP A 595 8.63 26.69 -9.25
CA TRP A 595 9.34 25.42 -9.04
C TRP A 595 8.56 24.18 -9.46
N LEU A 596 7.22 24.19 -9.45
CA LEU A 596 6.44 23.01 -9.85
C LEU A 596 6.57 22.72 -11.35
N HIS A 597 6.71 23.75 -12.19
CA HIS A 597 6.95 23.58 -13.63
C HIS A 597 8.45 23.64 -14.01
N SER A 598 9.34 23.59 -13.01
CA SER A 598 10.77 23.44 -13.21
C SER A 598 11.17 21.95 -13.18
N PRO A 599 12.31 21.58 -13.78
CA PRO A 599 12.84 20.22 -13.68
C PRO A 599 12.97 19.73 -12.23
N GLN A 600 13.06 18.41 -12.08
CA GLN A 600 13.20 17.75 -10.79
C GLN A 600 14.38 18.32 -9.99
N ALA A 601 14.19 18.43 -8.68
CA ALA A 601 15.19 19.02 -7.79
C ALA A 601 16.50 18.21 -7.77
N TYR A 602 17.61 18.91 -7.56
CA TYR A 602 18.87 18.29 -7.21
C TYR A 602 18.99 18.19 -5.69
N VAL A 603 18.93 16.99 -5.13
CA VAL A 603 19.09 16.75 -3.69
C VAL A 603 20.57 16.65 -3.35
N SER A 604 21.10 17.66 -2.66
CA SER A 604 22.52 17.75 -2.31
C SER A 604 22.84 17.14 -0.95
N LEU A 605 21.86 17.03 -0.06
CA LEU A 605 22.01 16.42 1.26
C LEU A 605 20.73 15.75 1.74
N LYS A 606 20.88 14.56 2.34
CA LYS A 606 19.85 13.82 3.07
C LYS A 606 20.52 13.11 4.25
N HIS A 607 20.74 13.84 5.33
CA HIS A 607 21.61 13.42 6.43
C HIS A 607 20.79 12.78 7.55
N GLU A 608 20.96 11.47 7.77
CA GLU A 608 20.16 10.72 8.75
C GLU A 608 20.44 11.09 10.21
N GLY A 609 21.70 11.38 10.57
CA GLY A 609 22.05 11.75 11.95
C GLY A 609 21.44 13.11 12.33
N ASP A 610 21.88 14.15 11.63
CA ASP A 610 21.41 15.53 11.80
C ASP A 610 19.94 15.75 11.42
N LYS A 611 19.30 14.82 10.71
CA LYS A 611 17.94 14.94 10.18
C LYS A 611 17.77 16.15 9.25
N VAL A 612 18.75 16.41 8.39
CA VAL A 612 18.76 17.58 7.48
C VAL A 612 18.59 17.15 6.03
N ILE A 613 17.67 17.80 5.31
CA ILE A 613 17.49 17.67 3.86
C ILE A 613 17.82 19.00 3.19
N VAL A 614 18.65 18.94 2.15
CA VAL A 614 18.98 20.09 1.29
C VAL A 614 18.77 19.71 -0.17
N PHE A 615 18.07 20.58 -0.89
CA PHE A 615 17.96 20.46 -2.35
C PHE A 615 17.88 21.81 -3.05
N GLU A 616 18.12 21.80 -4.36
CA GLU A 616 17.97 22.95 -5.24
C GLU A 616 16.89 22.68 -6.28
N ARG A 617 15.95 23.62 -6.44
CA ARG A 617 14.91 23.56 -7.48
C ARG A 617 14.56 24.98 -7.92
N ALA A 618 14.45 25.20 -9.23
CA ALA A 618 14.16 26.52 -9.82
C ALA A 618 15.13 27.65 -9.39
N GLY A 619 16.40 27.31 -9.17
CA GLY A 619 17.41 28.27 -8.68
C GLY A 619 17.22 28.71 -7.22
N LEU A 620 16.30 28.06 -6.49
CA LEU A 620 16.12 28.23 -5.05
C LEU A 620 16.87 27.12 -4.31
N LEU A 621 17.42 27.47 -3.16
CA LEU A 621 18.02 26.54 -2.21
C LEU A 621 17.03 26.29 -1.07
N TRP A 622 16.78 25.01 -0.81
CA TRP A 622 15.82 24.53 0.18
C TRP A 622 16.57 23.82 1.29
N ILE A 623 16.29 24.18 2.55
CA ILE A 623 16.94 23.56 3.69
C ILE A 623 15.90 23.23 4.76
N PHE A 624 15.74 21.94 5.04
CA PHE A 624 14.85 21.41 6.06
C PHE A 624 15.67 20.80 7.21
N ASN A 625 15.36 21.22 8.44
CA ASN A 625 15.85 20.56 9.66
C ASN A 625 14.69 19.81 10.32
N TRP A 626 14.72 18.48 10.26
CA TRP A 626 13.72 17.59 10.85
C TRP A 626 14.13 17.09 12.24
N HIS A 627 15.26 17.55 12.79
CA HIS A 627 15.69 17.10 14.10
C HIS A 627 14.73 17.63 15.18
N PRO A 628 14.21 16.78 16.08
CA PRO A 628 13.21 17.21 17.07
C PRO A 628 13.74 18.15 18.16
N GLN A 629 15.05 18.44 18.21
CA GLN A 629 15.71 19.09 19.36
C GLN A 629 16.94 19.90 18.96
N SER A 630 17.75 19.37 18.03
CA SER A 630 19.02 20.01 17.66
C SER A 630 18.80 21.20 16.75
N SER A 631 19.50 22.27 17.09
CA SER A 631 19.72 23.44 16.24
C SER A 631 21.17 23.45 15.79
N PHE A 632 21.43 23.76 14.53
CA PHE A 632 22.78 23.85 14.00
C PHE A 632 23.15 25.30 13.74
N THR A 633 24.30 25.72 14.25
CA THR A 633 24.91 27.01 13.89
C THR A 633 26.05 26.72 12.92
N ASP A 634 26.21 27.55 11.90
CA ASP A 634 27.26 27.37 10.88
C ASP A 634 27.19 26.02 10.15
N TYR A 635 25.97 25.56 9.84
CA TYR A 635 25.78 24.35 9.04
C TYR A 635 26.20 24.61 7.60
N ARG A 636 27.10 23.78 7.08
CA ARG A 636 27.66 23.96 5.74
C ARG A 636 26.73 23.34 4.69
N VAL A 637 26.22 24.17 3.80
CA VAL A 637 25.28 23.76 2.75
C VAL A 637 25.95 23.91 1.38
N GLY A 638 25.87 22.88 0.54
CA GLY A 638 26.37 22.90 -0.82
C GLY A 638 25.40 23.57 -1.79
N VAL A 639 25.91 24.44 -2.67
CA VAL A 639 25.13 25.14 -3.70
C VAL A 639 25.83 25.05 -5.05
N GLU A 640 25.05 25.11 -6.13
CA GLU A 640 25.58 25.10 -7.50
C GLU A 640 26.25 26.43 -7.88
N GLN A 641 25.59 27.56 -7.57
CA GLN A 641 26.02 28.88 -8.06
C GLN A 641 26.68 29.72 -6.95
N GLU A 642 27.77 30.40 -7.29
CA GLU A 642 28.38 31.39 -6.41
C GLU A 642 27.50 32.63 -6.27
N GLY A 643 27.57 33.25 -5.11
CA GLY A 643 27.08 34.60 -4.89
C GLY A 643 26.54 34.83 -3.49
N THR A 644 25.55 35.72 -3.41
CA THR A 644 24.84 36.06 -2.18
C THR A 644 23.42 35.52 -2.23
N TYR A 645 22.98 34.84 -1.18
CA TYR A 645 21.62 34.32 -1.02
C TYR A 645 20.86 35.13 0.05
N LYS A 646 19.54 35.21 -0.09
CA LYS A 646 18.62 35.77 0.92
C LYS A 646 17.43 34.85 1.16
N ILE A 647 16.82 34.95 2.33
CA ILE A 647 15.60 34.20 2.68
C ILE A 647 14.43 34.76 1.87
N VAL A 648 13.60 33.87 1.32
CA VAL A 648 12.37 34.21 0.60
C VAL A 648 11.12 33.59 1.23
N LEU A 649 11.31 32.54 2.01
CA LEU A 649 10.28 31.88 2.82
C LEU A 649 10.95 31.23 4.03
N SER A 650 10.39 31.38 5.22
CA SER A 650 10.84 30.70 6.43
C SER A 650 9.63 30.24 7.24
N THR A 651 9.68 29.03 7.82
CA THR A 651 8.62 28.57 8.73
C THR A 651 8.69 29.24 10.10
N GLU A 652 9.84 29.83 10.44
CA GLU A 652 10.10 30.50 11.72
C GLU A 652 9.57 31.95 11.78
N SER A 653 9.03 32.48 10.68
CA SER A 653 8.45 33.82 10.66
C SER A 653 7.25 33.89 11.62
N LYS A 654 7.17 34.97 12.40
CA LYS A 654 6.10 35.17 13.40
C LYS A 654 4.71 35.25 12.78
N GLU A 655 4.61 35.69 11.53
CA GLU A 655 3.36 35.67 10.75
C GLU A 655 2.81 34.25 10.55
N PHE A 656 3.66 33.23 10.64
CA PHE A 656 3.30 31.82 10.49
C PHE A 656 3.35 31.05 11.82
N GLY A 657 3.29 31.76 12.95
CA GLY A 657 3.36 31.15 14.27
C GLY A 657 4.72 30.56 14.62
N GLY A 658 5.78 30.99 13.92
CA GLY A 658 7.17 30.65 14.27
C GLY A 658 7.76 31.58 15.33
N HIS A 659 8.93 31.24 15.85
CA HIS A 659 9.51 31.94 17.00
C HIS A 659 10.34 33.17 16.63
N GLY A 660 10.66 33.37 15.34
CA GLY A 660 11.41 34.51 14.84
C GLY A 660 12.88 34.52 15.25
N HIS A 661 13.50 33.34 15.36
CA HIS A 661 14.92 33.23 15.72
C HIS A 661 15.89 33.56 14.58
N ILE A 662 15.41 33.49 13.33
CA ILE A 662 16.22 33.77 12.13
C ILE A 662 15.95 35.20 11.68
N ASP A 663 17.00 36.02 11.56
CA ASP A 663 16.90 37.35 10.96
C ASP A 663 16.81 37.22 9.43
N GLU A 664 15.62 37.40 8.88
CA GLU A 664 15.35 37.32 7.43
C GLU A 664 16.09 38.38 6.60
N SER A 665 16.63 39.43 7.24
CA SER A 665 17.47 40.42 6.57
C SER A 665 18.89 39.92 6.31
N THR A 666 19.28 38.78 6.89
CA THR A 666 20.59 38.16 6.73
C THR A 666 20.91 37.88 5.26
N ARG A 667 22.20 38.02 4.93
CA ARG A 667 22.75 37.72 3.61
C ARG A 667 23.78 36.60 3.77
N PHE A 668 23.62 35.57 2.97
CA PHE A 668 24.45 34.38 3.05
C PHE A 668 25.40 34.34 1.87
N PHE A 669 26.71 34.28 2.12
CA PHE A 669 27.74 34.38 1.09
C PHE A 669 28.37 33.00 0.84
N THR A 670 28.65 32.70 -0.42
CA THR A 670 29.25 31.42 -0.82
C THR A 670 30.78 31.46 -0.81
N THR A 671 31.40 30.34 -0.44
CA THR A 671 32.86 30.09 -0.51
C THR A 671 33.17 28.83 -1.33
N PRO A 672 34.30 28.74 -2.04
CA PRO A 672 34.63 27.57 -2.87
C PRO A 672 34.75 26.28 -2.03
N ALA A 673 34.33 25.14 -2.58
CA ALA A 673 34.52 23.81 -1.98
C ALA A 673 35.37 22.88 -2.85
N CYS A 674 35.96 21.85 -2.24
CA CYS A 674 36.91 20.94 -2.88
C CYS A 674 36.31 20.00 -3.95
N ASN A 675 34.98 19.98 -4.10
CA ASN A 675 34.24 19.13 -5.05
C ASN A 675 33.72 19.91 -6.27
N GLY A 676 34.23 21.12 -6.54
CA GLY A 676 33.80 21.96 -7.66
C GLY A 676 32.46 22.68 -7.44
N ARG A 677 31.89 22.61 -6.22
CA ARG A 677 30.69 23.36 -5.81
C ARG A 677 31.06 24.49 -4.85
N TRP A 678 30.08 25.31 -4.49
CA TRP A 678 30.23 26.34 -3.46
C TRP A 678 29.55 25.92 -2.17
N THR A 679 30.01 26.44 -1.04
CA THR A 679 29.43 26.18 0.27
C THR A 679 29.08 27.46 0.99
N MET A 680 28.09 27.38 1.87
CA MET A 680 27.59 28.52 2.63
C MET A 680 27.25 28.07 4.05
N TYR A 681 27.46 28.94 5.02
CA TYR A 681 27.12 28.69 6.42
C TYR A 681 25.71 29.18 6.71
N SER A 682 24.87 28.31 7.28
CA SER A 682 23.50 28.65 7.66
C SER A 682 23.20 28.28 9.11
N VAL A 683 22.36 29.07 9.77
CA VAL A 683 21.73 28.68 11.03
C VAL A 683 20.50 27.85 10.72
N LEU A 684 20.42 26.64 11.27
CA LEU A 684 19.32 25.70 11.10
C LEU A 684 18.63 25.47 12.44
N ARG A 685 17.39 25.91 12.54
CA ARG A 685 16.51 25.61 13.69
C ARG A 685 15.27 24.89 13.20
N GLU A 686 14.63 25.48 12.19
CA GLU A 686 13.64 24.86 11.33
C GLU A 686 13.98 25.15 9.86
N PHE A 687 12.97 25.33 9.00
CA PHE A 687 13.11 25.41 7.56
C PHE A 687 13.32 26.84 7.00
N ILE A 688 14.12 26.93 5.92
CA ILE A 688 14.29 28.15 5.10
C ILE A 688 14.39 27.84 3.58
N VAL A 689 13.75 28.67 2.74
CA VAL A 689 14.05 28.81 1.30
C VAL A 689 14.90 30.04 1.06
N LEU A 690 15.95 29.88 0.27
CA LEU A 690 16.90 30.92 -0.09
C LEU A 690 16.94 31.15 -1.61
N SER A 691 17.14 32.41 -2.02
CA SER A 691 17.25 32.83 -3.43
C SER A 691 18.52 33.65 -3.66
N LEU A 692 19.19 33.43 -4.79
CA LEU A 692 20.41 34.14 -5.21
C LEU A 692 20.10 35.59 -5.65
N ILE A 693 20.90 36.56 -5.18
CA ILE A 693 20.71 38.01 -5.42
C ILE A 693 21.91 38.72 -6.10
N GLY A 694 23.09 38.10 -6.23
CA GLY A 694 24.23 38.69 -6.96
C GLY A 694 25.51 37.84 -6.93
N ARG A 695 26.41 37.99 -7.93
CA ARG A 695 27.68 37.25 -8.09
C ARG A 695 28.87 38.12 -7.63
N GLY A 696 29.82 37.58 -6.85
CA GLY A 696 30.96 38.32 -6.30
C GLY A 696 32.25 37.51 -6.26
N ALA A 697 33.37 38.14 -6.63
CA ALA A 697 34.64 37.51 -7.02
C ALA A 697 35.55 37.02 -5.86
N GLY A 698 35.96 35.74 -5.94
CA GLY A 698 37.32 35.21 -5.78
C GLY A 698 38.05 35.27 -4.41
N ALA A 699 38.26 34.09 -3.79
CA ALA A 699 39.44 33.78 -2.95
C ALA A 699 39.66 32.24 -2.85
N GLU A 700 40.91 31.77 -3.00
CA GLU A 700 41.34 30.36 -3.12
C GLU A 700 41.34 29.54 -1.80
N PRO A 701 41.12 28.20 -1.83
CA PRO A 701 41.09 27.35 -0.62
C PRO A 701 42.37 26.51 -0.36
N SER A 702 42.68 26.27 0.92
CA SER A 702 43.69 25.30 1.41
C SER A 702 43.05 23.96 1.83
N SER A 703 43.80 22.86 1.70
CA SER A 703 43.38 21.44 1.70
C SER A 703 42.84 20.85 3.04
N PRO A 704 41.94 19.84 3.00
CA PRO A 704 41.40 19.18 4.20
C PRO A 704 42.01 17.80 4.51
N SER A 705 42.05 17.44 5.79
CA SER A 705 42.32 16.09 6.31
C SER A 705 41.02 15.36 6.70
N GLN A 706 40.86 14.10 6.28
CA GLN A 706 39.71 13.23 6.59
C GLN A 706 39.81 12.57 7.98
N PRO A 707 38.67 12.22 8.60
CA PRO A 707 38.57 11.09 9.53
C PRO A 707 37.69 9.94 8.97
N LYS A 708 38.12 8.70 9.25
CA LYS A 708 37.42 7.43 8.96
C LYS A 708 36.78 6.85 10.24
N ALA A 709 35.64 6.18 10.03
CA ALA A 709 35.04 5.00 10.68
C ALA A 709 34.93 4.91 12.23
N ARG A 710 33.70 4.62 12.71
CA ARG A 710 33.37 4.17 14.07
C ARG A 710 32.93 2.69 14.01
N PHE A 711 33.50 1.84 14.88
CA PHE A 711 32.88 0.90 15.83
C PHE A 711 33.91 -0.17 16.27
N ALA A 712 33.79 -0.64 17.52
CA ALA A 712 34.73 -1.43 18.33
C ALA A 712 35.95 -0.67 18.89
N SER A 713 35.87 -0.29 20.18
CA SER A 713 37.03 0.07 21.01
C SER A 713 37.43 -1.15 21.85
N THR A 714 38.72 -1.47 21.89
CA THR A 714 39.31 -2.56 22.70
C THR A 714 39.74 -2.10 24.10
N ASP A 715 39.38 -0.90 24.53
CA ASP A 715 39.88 -0.34 25.79
C ASP A 715 38.89 -0.63 26.93
N ALA A 716 39.24 -1.61 27.79
CA ALA A 716 38.44 -2.05 28.93
C ALA A 716 38.39 -1.01 30.07
N ALA A 717 37.21 -0.76 30.63
CA ALA A 717 37.07 0.00 31.87
C ALA A 717 37.35 -0.91 33.08
N LYS A 718 38.11 -0.47 34.09
CA LYS A 718 38.44 -1.28 35.28
C LYS A 718 37.22 -1.61 36.16
N ASP A 719 37.40 -2.40 37.22
CA ASP A 719 36.39 -2.78 38.23
C ASP A 719 35.40 -1.66 38.61
N GLY A 720 34.11 -1.95 38.45
CA GLY A 720 32.98 -1.20 38.97
C GLY A 720 32.42 -1.82 40.26
N LYS A 721 31.50 -1.10 40.90
CA LYS A 721 30.76 -1.57 42.08
C LYS A 721 29.27 -1.52 41.84
N ILE A 722 28.55 -2.56 42.26
CA ILE A 722 27.10 -2.61 42.15
C ILE A 722 26.49 -1.44 42.93
N HIS A 723 25.76 -0.58 42.22
CA HIS A 723 25.12 0.60 42.75
C HIS A 723 23.68 0.30 43.19
N GLN A 724 22.93 -0.40 42.34
CA GLN A 724 21.52 -0.72 42.56
C GLN A 724 21.13 -2.02 41.84
N VAL A 725 20.17 -2.75 42.39
CA VAL A 725 19.58 -3.97 41.80
C VAL A 725 18.06 -3.80 41.77
N ILE A 726 17.44 -3.98 40.60
CA ILE A 726 16.01 -3.85 40.34
C ILE A 726 15.56 -5.05 39.50
N GLY A 727 15.15 -6.15 40.15
CA GLY A 727 14.86 -7.40 39.44
C GLY A 727 16.07 -7.87 38.63
N ALA A 728 15.89 -8.07 37.33
CA ALA A 728 16.96 -8.46 36.40
C ALA A 728 17.86 -7.30 35.93
N VAL A 729 17.62 -6.06 36.36
CA VAL A 729 18.44 -4.89 36.02
C VAL A 729 19.41 -4.58 37.16
N VAL A 730 20.68 -4.45 36.82
CA VAL A 730 21.76 -4.17 37.77
C VAL A 730 22.50 -2.92 37.30
N ASP A 731 22.45 -1.85 38.09
CA ASP A 731 23.20 -0.63 37.83
C ASP A 731 24.57 -0.73 38.49
N VAL A 732 25.65 -0.52 37.73
CA VAL A 732 27.05 -0.63 38.18
C VAL A 732 27.74 0.72 38.04
N LYS A 733 28.39 1.19 39.11
CA LYS A 733 29.14 2.46 39.14
C LYS A 733 30.63 2.22 39.00
N PHE A 734 31.25 2.90 38.05
CA PHE A 734 32.67 2.85 37.76
C PHE A 734 33.40 4.06 38.36
N GLY A 735 34.65 3.85 38.79
CA GLY A 735 35.46 4.89 39.43
C GLY A 735 36.22 5.81 38.46
N ALA A 736 36.26 5.48 37.16
CA ALA A 736 37.02 6.19 36.13
C ALA A 736 36.09 6.87 35.11
N GLU A 737 36.61 7.85 34.35
CA GLU A 737 35.88 8.51 33.25
C GLU A 737 35.58 7.58 32.06
N GLN A 738 36.31 6.46 31.97
CA GLN A 738 36.09 5.44 30.94
C GLN A 738 35.05 4.43 31.40
N LEU A 739 33.93 4.35 30.68
CA LEU A 739 32.84 3.40 30.94
C LEU A 739 32.92 2.21 29.98
N PRO A 740 32.50 1.01 30.41
CA PRO A 740 32.38 -0.13 29.51
C PRO A 740 31.46 0.20 28.33
N PRO A 741 31.81 -0.17 27.09
CA PRO A 741 30.93 -0.06 25.93
C PRO A 741 29.57 -0.75 26.13
N ILE A 742 28.55 -0.29 25.41
CA ILE A 742 27.26 -0.99 25.33
C ILE A 742 27.50 -2.37 24.68
N LEU A 743 26.78 -3.40 25.15
CA LEU A 743 26.92 -4.82 24.81
C LEU A 743 28.11 -5.56 25.45
N ASN A 744 29.02 -4.88 26.14
CA ASN A 744 30.07 -5.59 26.90
C ASN A 744 29.46 -6.42 28.04
N ALA A 745 30.08 -7.56 28.32
CA ALA A 745 29.77 -8.39 29.47
C ALA A 745 30.57 -7.94 30.70
N LEU A 746 29.91 -7.87 31.86
CA LEU A 746 30.52 -7.70 33.16
C LEU A 746 30.39 -9.01 33.95
N HIS A 747 31.40 -9.34 34.74
CA HIS A 747 31.39 -10.50 35.62
C HIS A 747 31.30 -10.06 37.08
N THR A 748 30.41 -10.67 37.84
CA THR A 748 30.29 -10.50 39.30
C THR A 748 30.15 -11.86 39.98
N ASP A 749 30.60 -11.97 41.22
CA ASP A 749 30.31 -13.14 42.07
C ASP A 749 28.92 -12.96 42.72
N ASN A 750 28.09 -13.99 42.63
CA ASN A 750 26.84 -14.11 43.38
C ASN A 750 26.84 -15.45 44.13
N GLY A 751 27.18 -15.43 45.42
CA GLY A 751 27.15 -16.62 46.27
C GLY A 751 28.15 -17.72 45.88
N GLY A 752 29.30 -17.36 45.31
CA GLY A 752 30.31 -18.30 44.83
C GLY A 752 30.07 -18.83 43.40
N GLN A 753 29.04 -18.32 42.72
CA GLN A 753 28.77 -18.56 41.30
C GLN A 753 29.01 -17.29 40.47
N LYS A 754 29.49 -17.48 39.24
CA LYS A 754 29.74 -16.38 38.30
C LYS A 754 28.42 -15.92 37.68
N LEU A 755 28.04 -14.66 37.90
CA LEU A 755 26.92 -14.01 37.22
C LEU A 755 27.43 -13.08 36.11
N VAL A 756 26.84 -13.21 34.93
CA VAL A 756 27.14 -12.36 33.77
C VAL A 756 26.08 -11.28 33.63
N LEU A 757 26.52 -10.03 33.49
CA LEU A 757 25.68 -8.86 33.25
C LEU A 757 26.04 -8.25 31.89
N GLU A 758 25.08 -7.92 31.04
CA GLU A 758 25.34 -7.20 29.77
C GLU A 758 25.05 -5.71 29.93
N VAL A 759 25.96 -4.84 29.49
CA VAL A 759 25.74 -3.38 29.51
C VAL A 759 24.70 -2.97 28.47
N ALA A 760 23.58 -2.41 28.92
CA ALA A 760 22.45 -2.01 28.08
C ALA A 760 22.38 -0.50 27.84
N GLN A 761 22.79 0.33 28.80
CA GLN A 761 22.70 1.79 28.70
C GLN A 761 23.71 2.49 29.62
N HIS A 762 24.16 3.69 29.26
CA HIS A 762 24.90 4.60 30.15
C HIS A 762 23.93 5.60 30.79
N LEU A 763 23.91 5.69 32.13
CA LEU A 763 22.95 6.52 32.88
C LEU A 763 23.51 7.88 33.34
N GLY A 764 24.80 8.15 33.11
CA GLY A 764 25.51 9.32 33.66
C GLY A 764 26.16 9.02 35.02
N GLU A 765 26.93 9.97 35.56
CA GLU A 765 27.69 9.84 36.83
C GLU A 765 28.57 8.58 36.95
N ASN A 766 29.13 8.13 35.82
CA ASN A 766 29.89 6.89 35.69
C ASN A 766 29.08 5.63 36.06
N VAL A 767 27.76 5.66 35.93
CA VAL A 767 26.87 4.51 36.14
C VAL A 767 26.44 3.94 34.79
N VAL A 768 26.55 2.62 34.66
CA VAL A 768 26.00 1.86 33.55
C VAL A 768 24.87 0.97 34.04
N ARG A 769 23.83 0.86 33.23
CA ARG A 769 22.71 -0.05 33.45
C ARG A 769 22.97 -1.36 32.74
N CYS A 770 22.91 -2.46 33.46
CA CYS A 770 23.14 -3.79 32.94
C CYS A 770 21.90 -4.68 33.08
N ILE A 771 21.82 -5.69 32.21
CA ILE A 771 20.80 -6.75 32.26
C ILE A 771 21.50 -8.04 32.71
N ALA A 772 20.97 -8.70 33.72
CA ALA A 772 21.50 -9.97 34.21
C ALA A 772 21.07 -11.14 33.32
N MET A 773 22.02 -12.06 33.07
CA MET A 773 21.78 -13.29 32.30
C MET A 773 21.31 -14.46 33.19
N ASP A 774 21.29 -14.28 34.51
CA ASP A 774 20.80 -15.26 35.49
C ASP A 774 20.24 -14.53 36.73
N GLY A 775 19.67 -15.27 37.69
CA GLY A 775 19.05 -14.75 38.90
C GLY A 775 19.94 -13.76 39.66
N THR A 776 19.35 -12.65 40.13
CA THR A 776 20.03 -11.62 40.91
C THR A 776 19.80 -11.76 42.41
N GLU A 777 19.08 -12.80 42.84
CA GLU A 777 18.88 -13.12 44.25
C GLU A 777 20.24 -13.33 44.93
N GLY A 778 20.46 -12.63 46.05
CA GLY A 778 21.73 -12.69 46.79
C GLY A 778 22.76 -11.61 46.42
N LEU A 779 22.53 -10.85 45.34
CA LEU A 779 23.44 -9.79 44.91
C LEU A 779 23.37 -8.56 45.83
N VAL A 780 24.51 -8.15 46.38
CA VAL A 780 24.60 -7.04 47.35
C VAL A 780 25.22 -5.78 46.75
N ARG A 781 24.69 -4.61 47.16
CA ARG A 781 25.28 -3.32 46.79
C ARG A 781 26.73 -3.23 47.26
N GLY A 782 27.60 -2.71 46.41
CA GLY A 782 29.04 -2.61 46.65
C GLY A 782 29.87 -3.82 46.24
N ALA A 783 29.23 -4.93 45.81
CA ALA A 783 29.95 -6.05 45.20
C ALA A 783 30.69 -5.60 43.93
N ILE A 784 31.80 -6.27 43.63
CA ILE A 784 32.68 -5.93 42.50
C ILE A 784 32.11 -6.52 41.22
N ALA A 785 31.97 -5.68 40.20
CA ALA A 785 31.65 -6.10 38.84
C ALA A 785 32.78 -5.68 37.89
N THR A 786 33.40 -6.65 37.23
CA THR A 786 34.58 -6.44 36.38
C THR A 786 34.16 -6.47 34.91
N ASP A 787 34.53 -5.46 34.13
CA ASP A 787 34.36 -5.44 32.66
C ASP A 787 35.24 -6.53 32.03
N SER A 788 34.62 -7.39 31.23
CA SER A 788 35.36 -8.42 30.50
C SER A 788 36.12 -7.84 29.30
N GLY A 789 35.80 -6.60 28.88
CA GLY A 789 36.37 -5.95 27.71
C GLY A 789 35.81 -6.45 26.38
N ALA A 790 34.85 -7.39 26.41
CA ALA A 790 34.21 -7.96 25.23
C ALA A 790 32.71 -8.19 25.49
N PRO A 791 31.90 -8.40 24.44
CA PRO A 791 30.57 -8.95 24.58
C PRO A 791 30.57 -10.35 25.21
N ILE A 792 29.39 -10.92 25.46
CA ILE A 792 29.29 -12.32 25.90
C ILE A 792 29.94 -13.23 24.85
N MET A 793 30.99 -13.95 25.24
CA MET A 793 31.75 -14.87 24.41
C MET A 793 31.37 -16.32 24.75
N ILE A 794 30.97 -17.10 23.74
CA ILE A 794 30.49 -18.48 23.91
C ILE A 794 31.42 -19.49 23.21
N PRO A 795 31.51 -20.76 23.67
CA PRO A 795 32.25 -21.78 22.95
C PRO A 795 31.57 -22.12 21.61
N VAL A 796 32.35 -22.27 20.55
CA VAL A 796 31.87 -22.63 19.21
C VAL A 796 32.68 -23.77 18.59
N GLY A 797 32.14 -24.37 17.53
CA GLY A 797 32.77 -25.45 16.76
C GLY A 797 32.44 -26.87 17.24
N PRO A 798 33.12 -27.90 16.70
CA PRO A 798 32.68 -29.30 16.85
C PRO A 798 32.54 -29.79 18.29
N ALA A 799 33.24 -29.16 19.24
CA ALA A 799 33.13 -29.48 20.66
C ALA A 799 31.73 -29.19 21.25
N THR A 800 30.90 -28.39 20.59
CA THR A 800 29.51 -28.07 21.01
C THR A 800 28.50 -29.10 20.51
N LEU A 801 28.87 -30.02 19.62
CA LEU A 801 27.98 -31.04 19.08
C LEU A 801 27.65 -32.09 20.14
N GLY A 802 26.36 -32.43 20.25
CA GLY A 802 25.81 -33.33 21.26
C GLY A 802 25.82 -32.76 22.68
N ARG A 803 26.11 -31.46 22.84
CA ARG A 803 26.14 -30.76 24.13
C ARG A 803 24.94 -29.84 24.27
N ILE A 804 24.58 -29.57 25.53
CA ILE A 804 23.56 -28.57 25.88
C ILE A 804 24.23 -27.41 26.62
N MET A 805 24.03 -26.19 26.13
CA MET A 805 24.55 -24.96 26.74
C MET A 805 23.46 -23.94 27.02
N ASN A 806 23.71 -23.07 28.00
CA ASN A 806 22.86 -21.92 28.32
C ASN A 806 23.26 -20.68 27.47
N VAL A 807 22.61 -19.55 27.73
CA VAL A 807 22.84 -18.28 27.02
C VAL A 807 24.30 -17.77 27.08
N THR A 808 25.01 -18.01 28.20
CA THR A 808 26.42 -17.61 28.39
C THR A 808 27.42 -18.63 27.85
N GLY A 809 26.95 -19.74 27.30
CA GLY A 809 27.80 -20.80 26.75
C GLY A 809 28.29 -21.82 27.79
N ASP A 810 27.77 -21.77 29.02
CA ASP A 810 28.08 -22.74 30.07
C ASP A 810 27.29 -24.03 29.85
N PRO A 811 27.89 -25.23 30.04
CA PRO A 811 27.20 -26.50 29.84
C PRO A 811 26.18 -26.77 30.94
N ILE A 812 24.99 -27.23 30.54
CA ILE A 812 23.88 -27.59 31.44
C ILE A 812 23.45 -29.07 31.30
N ASP A 813 24.29 -29.90 30.69
CA ASP A 813 24.04 -31.32 30.43
C ASP A 813 24.67 -32.28 31.44
N GLU A 814 25.26 -31.77 32.53
CA GLU A 814 25.98 -32.54 33.55
C GLU A 814 27.20 -33.35 33.04
N ARG A 815 27.66 -33.13 31.79
CA ARG A 815 28.79 -33.86 31.18
C ARG A 815 30.15 -33.16 31.39
N GLY A 816 30.22 -32.20 32.32
CA GLY A 816 31.41 -31.41 32.60
C GLY A 816 31.70 -30.32 31.55
N PRO A 817 32.84 -29.61 31.64
CA PRO A 817 33.15 -28.47 30.76
C PRO A 817 33.22 -28.83 29.27
N ILE A 818 32.75 -27.93 28.40
CA ILE A 818 32.95 -28.03 26.95
C ILE A 818 34.42 -27.69 26.64
N LYS A 819 35.16 -28.65 26.07
CA LYS A 819 36.58 -28.49 25.74
C LYS A 819 36.77 -27.79 24.38
N ALA A 820 36.19 -26.59 24.22
CA ALA A 820 36.31 -25.81 23.00
C ALA A 820 37.64 -25.06 22.92
N THR A 821 38.18 -24.91 21.71
CA THR A 821 39.40 -24.12 21.43
C THR A 821 39.10 -22.71 20.93
N THR A 822 37.85 -22.46 20.49
CA THR A 822 37.43 -21.22 19.84
C THR A 822 36.20 -20.67 20.53
N PHE A 823 36.15 -19.36 20.71
CA PHE A 823 35.03 -18.63 21.29
C PHE A 823 34.63 -17.47 20.37
N ALA A 824 33.33 -17.18 20.30
CA ALA A 824 32.79 -16.13 19.45
C ALA A 824 31.78 -15.24 20.22
N PRO A 825 31.67 -13.95 19.90
CA PRO A 825 30.71 -13.06 20.54
C PRO A 825 29.29 -13.34 20.04
N ILE A 826 28.30 -13.25 20.93
CA ILE A 826 26.89 -13.44 20.53
C ILE A 826 26.34 -12.28 19.67
N HIS A 827 26.96 -11.11 19.79
CA HIS A 827 26.67 -9.92 18.99
C HIS A 827 27.67 -9.84 17.84
N ALA A 828 27.17 -9.95 16.61
CA ALA A 828 27.95 -9.86 15.40
C ALA A 828 27.16 -9.10 14.33
N ASP A 829 27.87 -8.44 13.42
CA ASP A 829 27.28 -7.80 12.25
C ASP A 829 26.87 -8.86 11.21
N PRO A 830 25.82 -8.61 10.40
CA PRO A 830 25.46 -9.52 9.31
C PRO A 830 26.54 -9.56 8.22
N PRO A 831 26.65 -10.67 7.46
CA PRO A 831 27.60 -10.77 6.35
C PRO A 831 27.43 -9.64 5.32
N GLU A 832 28.55 -9.09 4.84
CA GLU A 832 28.52 -8.03 3.82
C GLU A 832 27.86 -8.52 2.53
N PHE A 833 27.18 -7.62 1.80
CA PHE A 833 26.47 -7.94 0.56
C PHE A 833 27.34 -8.65 -0.49
N VAL A 834 28.65 -8.36 -0.53
CA VAL A 834 29.60 -8.99 -1.48
C VAL A 834 29.90 -10.46 -1.15
N GLU A 835 29.70 -10.86 0.11
CA GLU A 835 29.93 -12.23 0.58
C GLU A 835 28.69 -13.12 0.44
N GLN A 836 27.52 -12.50 0.21
CA GLN A 836 26.25 -13.20 0.05
C GLN A 836 26.11 -13.82 -1.35
N SER A 837 25.53 -15.03 -1.41
CA SER A 837 25.24 -15.67 -2.70
C SER A 837 23.99 -15.07 -3.34
N THR A 838 24.01 -14.88 -4.67
CA THR A 838 22.85 -14.42 -5.44
C THR A 838 22.07 -15.57 -6.09
N SER A 839 22.49 -16.83 -5.93
CA SER A 839 21.78 -17.99 -6.50
C SER A 839 20.62 -18.43 -5.61
N ALA A 840 19.43 -18.50 -6.17
CA ALA A 840 18.26 -19.08 -5.51
C ALA A 840 18.27 -20.60 -5.71
N GLU A 841 18.46 -21.35 -4.63
CA GLU A 841 18.47 -22.82 -4.63
C GLU A 841 17.45 -23.34 -3.62
N ILE A 842 16.77 -24.44 -3.97
CA ILE A 842 15.85 -25.10 -3.04
C ILE A 842 16.61 -26.03 -2.09
N LEU A 843 16.21 -26.04 -0.82
CA LEU A 843 16.60 -27.04 0.15
C LEU A 843 15.59 -28.19 0.10
N VAL A 844 15.98 -29.31 -0.52
CA VAL A 844 15.13 -30.51 -0.60
C VAL A 844 15.05 -31.17 0.77
N THR A 845 13.85 -31.19 1.35
CA THR A 845 13.58 -31.67 2.71
C THR A 845 13.27 -33.17 2.78
N GLY A 846 12.87 -33.76 1.65
CA GLY A 846 12.37 -35.13 1.57
C GLY A 846 10.94 -35.27 2.10
N ILE A 847 10.25 -34.17 2.40
CA ILE A 847 8.84 -34.12 2.83
C ILE A 847 7.99 -33.65 1.65
N LYS A 848 7.15 -34.54 1.10
CA LYS A 848 6.40 -34.30 -0.15
C LYS A 848 5.63 -32.99 -0.19
N VAL A 849 4.86 -32.71 0.85
CA VAL A 849 4.02 -31.49 0.90
C VAL A 849 4.86 -30.22 0.93
N VAL A 850 6.01 -30.24 1.61
CA VAL A 850 6.94 -29.10 1.65
C VAL A 850 7.62 -28.94 0.30
N ASP A 851 8.28 -29.99 -0.18
CA ASP A 851 9.05 -29.92 -1.42
C ASP A 851 8.19 -29.60 -2.63
N LEU A 852 6.94 -30.09 -2.68
CA LEU A 852 6.03 -29.80 -3.78
C LEU A 852 5.40 -28.40 -3.68
N LEU A 853 4.81 -28.04 -2.54
CA LEU A 853 3.90 -26.87 -2.44
C LEU A 853 4.52 -25.66 -1.73
N ALA A 854 5.46 -25.88 -0.81
CA ALA A 854 6.11 -24.81 -0.06
C ALA A 854 7.63 -25.03 0.02
N PRO A 855 8.34 -25.15 -1.12
CA PRO A 855 9.76 -25.51 -1.14
C PRO A 855 10.61 -24.50 -0.36
N TYR A 856 11.51 -24.98 0.48
CA TYR A 856 12.35 -24.09 1.30
C TYR A 856 13.54 -23.56 0.50
N ALA A 857 13.91 -22.31 0.72
CA ALA A 857 15.11 -21.72 0.14
C ALA A 857 16.34 -22.14 0.95
N ARG A 858 17.44 -22.48 0.27
CA ARG A 858 18.74 -22.66 0.91
C ARG A 858 19.23 -21.31 1.45
N GLY A 859 19.47 -21.25 2.76
CA GLY A 859 19.75 -20.02 3.51
C GLY A 859 18.54 -19.15 3.78
N GLY A 860 17.34 -19.67 3.53
CA GLY A 860 16.09 -18.94 3.75
C GLY A 860 15.59 -18.98 5.18
N LYS A 861 14.58 -18.16 5.45
CA LYS A 861 13.90 -18.04 6.74
C LYS A 861 12.49 -18.60 6.63
N ILE A 862 12.18 -19.64 7.39
CA ILE A 862 10.91 -20.37 7.32
C ILE A 862 10.13 -20.16 8.61
N GLY A 863 8.88 -19.71 8.48
CA GLY A 863 7.94 -19.66 9.60
C GLY A 863 7.10 -20.94 9.69
N LEU A 864 7.15 -21.61 10.85
CA LEU A 864 6.34 -22.79 11.16
C LEU A 864 5.19 -22.41 12.09
N PHE A 865 3.97 -22.42 11.54
CA PHE A 865 2.74 -22.01 12.23
C PHE A 865 1.94 -23.24 12.69
N GLY A 866 1.16 -23.08 13.75
CA GLY A 866 0.25 -24.13 14.22
C GLY A 866 -0.06 -24.06 15.72
N GLY A 867 -1.21 -24.61 16.11
CA GLY A 867 -1.59 -24.72 17.52
C GLY A 867 -0.82 -25.81 18.27
N ALA A 868 -1.05 -25.93 19.57
CA ALA A 868 -0.55 -27.08 20.34
C ALA A 868 -1.17 -28.39 19.81
N GLY A 869 -0.37 -29.46 19.73
CA GLY A 869 -0.83 -30.80 19.38
C GLY A 869 -0.90 -31.14 17.89
N VAL A 870 -0.59 -30.21 16.97
CA VAL A 870 -0.63 -30.44 15.51
C VAL A 870 0.63 -31.13 14.94
N GLY A 871 1.60 -31.49 15.79
CA GLY A 871 2.80 -32.25 15.39
C GLY A 871 4.05 -31.42 15.04
N LYS A 872 4.19 -30.18 15.54
CA LYS A 872 5.37 -29.32 15.30
C LYS A 872 6.71 -29.97 15.62
N THR A 873 6.85 -30.51 16.82
CA THR A 873 8.09 -31.13 17.30
C THR A 873 8.49 -32.32 16.44
N VAL A 874 7.52 -33.17 16.11
CA VAL A 874 7.69 -34.33 15.21
C VAL A 874 8.15 -33.87 13.81
N PHE A 875 7.59 -32.78 13.30
CA PHE A 875 7.98 -32.21 12.02
C PHE A 875 9.42 -31.64 12.04
N ILE A 876 9.80 -30.92 13.09
CA ILE A 876 11.16 -30.40 13.28
C ILE A 876 12.18 -31.54 13.38
N GLN A 877 11.88 -32.57 14.17
CA GLN A 877 12.74 -33.74 14.33
C GLN A 877 12.93 -34.49 13.01
N GLU A 878 11.86 -34.66 12.22
CA GLU A 878 11.98 -35.31 10.90
C GLU A 878 12.86 -34.47 9.95
N LEU A 879 12.73 -33.14 9.96
CA LEU A 879 13.61 -32.26 9.17
C LEU A 879 15.09 -32.42 9.57
N ILE A 880 15.38 -32.44 10.87
CA ILE A 880 16.75 -32.67 11.38
C ILE A 880 17.27 -34.03 10.91
N ASN A 881 16.47 -35.09 11.09
CA ASN A 881 16.82 -36.46 10.68
C ASN A 881 17.08 -36.57 9.18
N ASN A 882 16.20 -36.01 8.35
CA ASN A 882 16.30 -36.11 6.90
C ASN A 882 17.52 -35.37 6.37
N ILE A 883 17.81 -34.17 6.90
CA ILE A 883 18.96 -33.38 6.45
C ILE A 883 20.27 -33.99 6.94
N ALA A 884 20.31 -34.52 8.18
CA ALA A 884 21.47 -35.23 8.70
C ALA A 884 21.84 -36.48 7.88
N LYS A 885 20.83 -37.16 7.30
CA LYS A 885 20.97 -38.36 6.45
C LYS A 885 21.26 -38.03 4.98
N ALA A 886 20.61 -37.01 4.41
CA ALA A 886 20.66 -36.72 2.98
C ALA A 886 21.76 -35.73 2.56
N HIS A 887 22.07 -34.71 3.39
CA HIS A 887 22.93 -33.58 3.00
C HIS A 887 24.21 -33.44 3.82
N GLY A 888 24.36 -34.21 4.90
CA GLY A 888 25.58 -34.23 5.71
C GLY A 888 25.82 -33.00 6.59
N GLY A 889 24.94 -32.00 6.58
CA GLY A 889 25.07 -30.73 7.32
C GLY A 889 24.82 -30.83 8.84
N PHE A 890 25.17 -29.75 9.55
CA PHE A 890 24.98 -29.61 10.99
C PHE A 890 23.63 -28.95 11.34
N SER A 891 23.13 -29.19 12.54
CA SER A 891 21.92 -28.53 13.06
C SER A 891 22.20 -27.84 14.38
N VAL A 892 21.58 -26.67 14.60
CA VAL A 892 21.59 -25.96 15.87
C VAL A 892 20.16 -25.77 16.32
N PHE A 893 19.82 -26.29 17.50
CA PHE A 893 18.50 -26.13 18.09
C PHE A 893 18.56 -25.09 19.20
N THR A 894 17.71 -24.07 19.11
CA THR A 894 17.64 -22.97 20.08
C THR A 894 16.27 -22.90 20.73
N GLY A 895 16.21 -23.32 21.98
CA GLY A 895 15.01 -23.25 22.82
C GLY A 895 14.90 -21.91 23.54
N VAL A 896 14.05 -21.00 23.04
CA VAL A 896 13.79 -19.67 23.61
C VAL A 896 12.57 -19.72 24.53
N GLY A 897 12.80 -19.67 25.84
CA GLY A 897 11.72 -19.77 26.82
C GLY A 897 11.05 -21.13 26.78
N GLU A 898 11.85 -22.19 26.61
CA GLU A 898 11.38 -23.57 26.58
C GLU A 898 11.13 -24.11 27.99
N ARG A 899 10.21 -25.07 28.12
CA ARG A 899 10.03 -25.78 29.39
C ARG A 899 11.12 -26.83 29.54
N THR A 900 11.69 -26.95 30.74
CA THR A 900 12.74 -27.95 31.04
C THR A 900 12.32 -29.37 30.67
N ARG A 901 11.04 -29.73 30.89
CA ARG A 901 10.49 -31.03 30.49
C ARG A 901 10.56 -31.25 28.97
N GLU A 902 10.11 -30.26 28.19
CA GLU A 902 10.02 -30.35 26.72
C GLU A 902 11.43 -30.42 26.09
N GLY A 903 12.39 -29.64 26.61
CA GLY A 903 13.79 -29.73 26.20
C GLY A 903 14.45 -31.06 26.57
N ASN A 904 14.13 -31.63 27.75
CA ASN A 904 14.64 -32.92 28.18
C ASN A 904 14.07 -34.08 27.34
N ASP A 905 12.77 -34.06 27.06
CA ASP A 905 12.10 -35.04 26.20
C ASP A 905 12.73 -35.01 24.80
N LEU A 906 12.91 -33.83 24.21
CA LEU A 906 13.58 -33.64 22.92
C LEU A 906 15.00 -34.20 22.90
N TYR A 907 15.79 -33.95 23.95
CA TYR A 907 17.15 -34.44 24.05
C TYR A 907 17.23 -35.97 24.06
N HIS A 908 16.36 -36.64 24.82
CA HIS A 908 16.29 -38.10 24.84
C HIS A 908 15.74 -38.69 23.55
N GLU A 909 14.73 -38.07 22.93
CA GLU A 909 14.21 -38.50 21.63
C GLU A 909 15.30 -38.39 20.53
N MET A 910 16.15 -37.37 20.57
CA MET A 910 17.30 -37.24 19.68
C MET A 910 18.38 -38.31 19.93
N GLN A 911 18.49 -38.83 21.15
CA GLN A 911 19.38 -39.97 21.46
C GLN A 911 18.79 -41.28 20.92
N GLU A 912 17.49 -41.52 21.12
CA GLU A 912 16.80 -42.72 20.63
C GLU A 912 16.83 -42.80 19.10
N THR A 913 16.68 -41.67 18.42
CA THR A 913 16.77 -41.55 16.96
C THR A 913 18.20 -41.51 16.41
N SER A 914 19.22 -41.64 17.28
CA SER A 914 20.65 -41.62 16.94
C SER A 914 21.16 -40.32 16.28
N VAL A 915 20.41 -39.23 16.40
CA VAL A 915 20.84 -37.87 16.00
C VAL A 915 21.90 -37.33 16.96
N ILE A 916 21.75 -37.63 18.25
CA ILE A 916 22.76 -37.43 19.30
C ILE A 916 23.35 -38.78 19.67
N GLN A 917 24.66 -38.90 19.53
CA GLN A 917 25.42 -40.08 19.94
C GLN A 917 26.40 -39.66 21.03
N LEU A 918 26.20 -40.16 22.26
CA LEU A 918 27.00 -39.78 23.42
C LEU A 918 28.47 -40.19 23.29
N ASP A 919 28.72 -41.36 22.68
CA ASP A 919 30.03 -41.95 22.44
C ASP A 919 30.43 -41.92 20.94
N GLY A 920 29.71 -41.16 20.11
CA GLY A 920 29.86 -41.10 18.65
C GLY A 920 29.83 -39.67 18.09
N GLU A 921 29.77 -39.53 16.76
CA GLU A 921 29.71 -38.22 16.09
C GLU A 921 28.27 -37.68 16.08
N SER A 922 27.97 -36.78 17.01
CA SER A 922 26.70 -36.03 17.03
C SER A 922 26.70 -34.93 15.97
N LYS A 923 25.54 -34.65 15.37
CA LYS A 923 25.40 -33.60 14.33
C LYS A 923 24.58 -32.37 14.74
N VAL A 924 24.14 -32.34 16.00
CA VAL A 924 23.30 -31.26 16.53
C VAL A 924 23.94 -30.60 17.76
N SER A 925 23.85 -29.28 17.87
CA SER A 925 24.17 -28.55 19.11
C SER A 925 22.90 -27.93 19.69
N LEU A 926 22.74 -27.95 21.01
CA LEU A 926 21.53 -27.46 21.68
C LEU A 926 21.84 -26.27 22.59
N VAL A 927 21.06 -25.21 22.43
CA VAL A 927 21.12 -23.99 23.24
C VAL A 927 19.75 -23.75 23.87
N PHE A 928 19.68 -23.62 25.19
CA PHE A 928 18.42 -23.36 25.89
C PHE A 928 18.48 -22.12 26.75
N GLY A 929 17.39 -21.38 26.71
CA GLY A 929 17.01 -20.36 27.68
C GLY A 929 15.66 -20.77 28.25
N GLN A 930 15.58 -21.04 29.55
CA GLN A 930 14.41 -21.65 30.17
C GLN A 930 13.31 -20.62 30.48
N MET A 931 12.05 -21.07 30.61
CA MET A 931 10.94 -20.17 30.99
C MET A 931 11.14 -19.45 32.34
N ASN A 932 11.83 -20.09 33.28
CA ASN A 932 12.11 -19.58 34.63
C ASN A 932 13.35 -18.68 34.70
N GLU A 933 14.10 -18.54 33.61
CA GLU A 933 15.26 -17.63 33.57
C GLU A 933 14.82 -16.18 33.34
N PRO A 934 15.66 -15.21 33.77
CA PRO A 934 15.37 -13.79 33.56
C PRO A 934 15.12 -13.45 32.09
N PRO A 935 14.34 -12.39 31.80
CA PRO A 935 14.05 -11.98 30.43
C PRO A 935 15.32 -11.61 29.63
N GLY A 936 16.41 -11.21 30.29
CA GLY A 936 17.71 -11.00 29.65
C GLY A 936 18.25 -12.24 28.94
N ALA A 937 18.24 -13.40 29.62
CA ALA A 937 18.69 -14.66 29.06
C ALA A 937 17.85 -15.06 27.83
N ARG A 938 16.52 -14.97 27.97
CA ARG A 938 15.56 -15.29 26.89
C ARG A 938 15.70 -14.35 25.68
N ALA A 939 16.06 -13.08 25.89
CA ALA A 939 16.30 -12.10 24.83
C ALA A 939 17.66 -12.25 24.12
N ARG A 940 18.53 -13.17 24.57
CA ARG A 940 19.89 -13.37 24.01
C ARG A 940 20.13 -14.79 23.51
N VAL A 941 19.40 -15.78 24.00
CA VAL A 941 19.60 -17.20 23.64
C VAL A 941 19.52 -17.46 22.13
N ALA A 942 18.62 -16.78 21.41
CA ALA A 942 18.53 -16.86 19.94
C ALA A 942 19.85 -16.46 19.24
N LEU A 943 20.54 -15.44 19.77
CA LEU A 943 21.82 -14.97 19.27
C LEU A 943 22.95 -15.96 19.58
N THR A 944 22.91 -16.60 20.75
CA THR A 944 23.84 -17.67 21.14
C THR A 944 23.76 -18.84 20.15
N GLY A 945 22.55 -19.32 19.84
CA GLY A 945 22.36 -20.39 18.85
C GLY A 945 22.80 -19.98 17.45
N LEU A 946 22.45 -18.76 17.03
CA LEU A 946 22.89 -18.21 15.75
C LEU A 946 24.41 -18.13 15.62
N THR A 947 25.11 -17.73 16.68
CA THR A 947 26.58 -17.63 16.71
C THR A 947 27.26 -18.99 16.51
N VAL A 948 26.67 -20.07 17.05
CA VAL A 948 27.15 -21.43 16.80
C VAL A 948 26.93 -21.83 15.33
N ALA A 949 25.78 -21.47 14.76
CA ALA A 949 25.49 -21.75 13.35
C ALA A 949 26.43 -20.97 12.41
N GLU A 950 26.72 -19.71 12.72
CA GLU A 950 27.66 -18.86 11.98
C GLU A 950 29.07 -19.43 11.97
N TYR A 951 29.54 -20.00 13.08
CA TYR A 951 30.84 -20.67 13.07
C TYR A 951 30.90 -21.80 12.02
N PHE A 952 29.90 -22.68 11.99
CA PHE A 952 29.86 -23.78 11.03
C PHE A 952 29.71 -23.28 9.58
N ARG A 953 28.98 -22.19 9.35
CA ARG A 953 28.86 -21.52 8.05
C ARG A 953 30.17 -20.88 7.60
N ASP A 954 30.76 -20.01 8.43
CA ASP A 954 31.80 -19.05 8.04
C ASP A 954 33.20 -19.63 8.13
N VAL A 955 33.43 -20.52 9.11
CA VAL A 955 34.71 -21.17 9.38
C VAL A 955 34.80 -22.55 8.73
N GLU A 956 33.75 -23.37 8.85
CA GLU A 956 33.75 -24.74 8.31
C GLU A 956 33.09 -24.86 6.93
N GLY A 957 32.47 -23.80 6.41
CA GLY A 957 31.86 -23.78 5.08
C GLY A 957 30.68 -24.76 4.93
N GLN A 958 29.93 -24.99 6.01
CA GLN A 958 28.84 -25.96 6.04
C GLN A 958 27.49 -25.29 5.81
N ASP A 959 26.54 -26.07 5.29
CA ASP A 959 25.13 -25.72 5.33
C ASP A 959 24.53 -26.15 6.68
N VAL A 960 23.95 -25.18 7.38
CA VAL A 960 23.49 -25.33 8.76
C VAL A 960 21.99 -25.09 8.83
N LEU A 961 21.28 -25.96 9.53
CA LEU A 961 19.91 -25.70 9.95
C LEU A 961 19.88 -25.05 11.32
N LEU A 962 19.24 -23.89 11.43
CA LEU A 962 19.00 -23.22 12.69
C LEU A 962 17.52 -23.30 13.07
N PHE A 963 17.21 -24.00 14.15
CA PHE A 963 15.86 -24.05 14.71
C PHE A 963 15.72 -23.04 15.85
N ILE A 964 14.66 -22.23 15.80
CA ILE A 964 14.31 -21.28 16.87
C ILE A 964 12.90 -21.61 17.34
N ASP A 965 12.79 -22.26 18.49
CA ASP A 965 11.51 -22.51 19.17
C ASP A 965 11.55 -21.81 20.54
N ASN A 966 10.93 -20.64 20.74
CA ASN A 966 10.00 -19.95 19.86
C ASN A 966 10.43 -18.50 19.58
N ILE A 967 10.39 -18.06 18.32
CA ILE A 967 10.78 -16.68 17.95
C ILE A 967 9.84 -15.62 18.56
N PHE A 968 8.59 -15.98 18.84
CA PHE A 968 7.67 -15.12 19.58
C PHE A 968 8.14 -14.89 21.03
N ARG A 969 8.74 -15.90 21.68
CA ARG A 969 9.26 -15.77 23.05
C ARG A 969 10.49 -14.88 23.11
N PHE A 970 11.31 -14.86 22.05
CA PHE A 970 12.38 -13.88 21.89
C PHE A 970 11.82 -12.45 21.89
N THR A 971 10.76 -12.22 21.12
CA THR A 971 10.06 -10.93 21.06
C THR A 971 9.44 -10.53 22.40
N GLN A 972 8.76 -11.47 23.07
CA GLN A 972 8.17 -11.24 24.39
C GLN A 972 9.23 -10.89 25.45
N ALA A 973 10.35 -11.61 25.45
CA ALA A 973 11.47 -11.31 26.34
C ALA A 973 12.05 -9.91 26.08
N GLY A 974 12.10 -9.47 24.82
CA GLY A 974 12.47 -8.10 24.45
C GLY A 974 11.53 -7.05 25.03
N SER A 975 10.22 -7.29 25.02
CA SER A 975 9.22 -6.42 25.66
C SER A 975 9.44 -6.32 27.18
N GLU A 976 9.66 -7.46 27.85
CA GLU A 976 9.95 -7.49 29.29
C GLU A 976 11.25 -6.75 29.64
N VAL A 977 12.33 -6.96 28.87
CA VAL A 977 13.60 -6.22 29.02
C VAL A 977 13.40 -4.73 28.81
N SER A 978 12.64 -4.33 27.79
CA SER A 978 12.37 -2.93 27.48
C SER A 978 11.61 -2.22 28.61
N ALA A 979 10.60 -2.89 29.19
CA ALA A 979 9.88 -2.39 30.35
C ALA A 979 10.81 -2.20 31.55
N LEU A 980 11.70 -3.17 31.80
CA LEU A 980 12.69 -3.10 32.88
C LEU A 980 13.71 -1.96 32.69
N LEU A 981 14.06 -1.63 31.44
CA LEU A 981 14.91 -0.48 31.13
C LEU A 981 14.19 0.87 31.27
N GLY A 982 12.88 0.88 31.53
CA GLY A 982 12.07 2.09 31.65
C GLY A 982 11.72 2.72 30.30
N ARG A 983 11.81 1.96 29.20
CA ARG A 983 11.36 2.40 27.88
C ARG A 983 9.84 2.31 27.80
N ILE A 984 9.21 3.32 27.20
CA ILE A 984 7.77 3.33 26.98
C ILE A 984 7.43 2.24 25.94
N PRO A 985 6.48 1.33 26.21
CA PRO A 985 6.04 0.34 25.24
C PRO A 985 5.44 1.00 23.98
N SER A 986 5.63 0.35 22.83
CA SER A 986 5.00 0.70 21.56
C SER A 986 3.63 0.00 21.43
N ALA A 987 3.18 -0.32 20.21
CA ALA A 987 1.91 -0.97 19.94
C ALA A 987 1.77 -2.30 20.72
N VAL A 988 0.58 -2.54 21.29
CA VAL A 988 0.19 -3.78 21.98
C VAL A 988 1.15 -4.20 23.14
N GLY A 989 1.99 -3.28 23.63
CA GLY A 989 2.89 -3.52 24.75
C GLY A 989 4.29 -4.04 24.38
N TYR A 990 4.66 -4.06 23.09
CA TYR A 990 6.00 -4.48 22.65
C TYR A 990 7.06 -3.38 22.77
N GLN A 991 8.34 -3.77 22.80
CA GLN A 991 9.46 -2.83 22.83
C GLN A 991 9.51 -1.96 21.56
N PRO A 992 9.88 -0.67 21.65
CA PRO A 992 10.00 0.21 20.49
C PRO A 992 11.12 -0.24 19.52
N THR A 993 12.09 -1.03 20.01
CA THR A 993 13.19 -1.57 19.20
C THR A 993 12.85 -2.87 18.48
N LEU A 994 11.59 -3.35 18.53
CA LEU A 994 11.20 -4.68 18.05
C LEU A 994 11.67 -4.96 16.61
N ALA A 995 11.43 -4.01 15.68
CA ALA A 995 11.84 -4.16 14.29
C ALA A 995 13.37 -4.22 14.11
N VAL A 996 14.12 -3.45 14.90
CA VAL A 996 15.59 -3.41 14.85
C VAL A 996 16.18 -4.68 15.44
N ASP A 997 15.70 -5.11 16.61
CA ASP A 997 16.18 -6.31 17.30
C ASP A 997 15.89 -7.57 16.47
N MET A 998 14.69 -7.64 15.87
CA MET A 998 14.33 -8.71 14.95
C MET A 998 15.19 -8.65 13.68
N GLY A 999 15.31 -7.47 13.05
CA GLY A 999 16.10 -7.30 11.83
C GLY A 999 17.58 -7.67 12.01
N ALA A 1000 18.22 -7.21 13.09
CA ALA A 1000 19.62 -7.50 13.36
C ALA A 1000 19.90 -9.01 13.49
N MET A 1001 18.96 -9.77 14.05
CA MET A 1001 19.07 -11.22 14.14
C MET A 1001 18.74 -11.90 12.80
N GLN A 1002 17.67 -11.48 12.13
CA GLN A 1002 17.23 -12.10 10.87
C GLN A 1002 18.23 -11.86 9.74
N GLU A 1003 18.87 -10.70 9.64
CA GLU A 1003 19.82 -10.40 8.54
C GLU A 1003 21.12 -11.22 8.61
N ARG A 1004 21.46 -11.75 9.78
CA ARG A 1004 22.59 -12.69 9.95
C ARG A 1004 22.29 -14.08 9.39
N ILE A 1005 21.01 -14.44 9.22
CA ILE A 1005 20.56 -15.70 8.62
C ILE A 1005 20.51 -15.51 7.10
N THR A 1006 21.55 -15.98 6.40
CA THR A 1006 21.69 -15.86 4.95
C THR A 1006 22.65 -16.90 4.38
N THR A 1007 22.68 -17.02 3.05
CA THR A 1007 23.66 -17.81 2.29
C THR A 1007 24.87 -16.95 1.94
N THR A 1008 26.06 -17.45 2.26
CA THR A 1008 27.34 -16.87 1.84
C THR A 1008 27.97 -17.70 0.72
N GLN A 1009 29.07 -17.22 0.15
CA GLN A 1009 29.86 -18.00 -0.81
C GLN A 1009 30.49 -19.29 -0.22
N LYS A 1010 30.56 -19.42 1.11
CA LYS A 1010 31.17 -20.58 1.80
C LYS A 1010 30.15 -21.62 2.25
N GLY A 1011 28.98 -21.18 2.70
CA GLY A 1011 27.93 -22.03 3.26
C GLY A 1011 26.67 -21.23 3.57
N SER A 1012 25.62 -21.89 4.04
CA SER A 1012 24.31 -21.26 4.31
C SER A 1012 23.80 -21.54 5.73
N ILE A 1013 23.00 -20.61 6.27
CA ILE A 1013 22.17 -20.87 7.46
C ILE A 1013 20.71 -20.80 7.01
N THR A 1014 20.04 -21.95 6.99
CA THR A 1014 18.59 -22.02 6.76
C THR A 1014 17.89 -22.09 8.10
N SER A 1015 16.98 -21.16 8.37
CA SER A 1015 16.31 -21.08 9.67
C SER A 1015 14.86 -21.56 9.63
N VAL A 1016 14.48 -22.42 10.56
CA VAL A 1016 13.09 -22.83 10.80
C VAL A 1016 12.66 -22.31 12.15
N GLN A 1017 11.70 -21.39 12.14
CA GLN A 1017 11.30 -20.62 13.30
C GLN A 1017 9.85 -20.94 13.65
N ALA A 1018 9.61 -21.48 14.84
CA ALA A 1018 8.27 -21.70 15.30
C ALA A 1018 7.66 -20.35 15.66
N VAL A 1019 6.57 -19.97 14.99
CA VAL A 1019 5.86 -18.71 15.24
C VAL A 1019 4.56 -19.02 15.97
N TYR A 1020 4.39 -18.39 17.13
CA TYR A 1020 3.12 -18.36 17.84
C TYR A 1020 2.39 -17.07 17.48
N VAL A 1021 1.14 -17.17 17.01
CA VAL A 1021 0.28 -16.03 16.69
C VAL A 1021 -0.69 -15.84 17.86
N PRO A 1022 -0.58 -14.74 18.64
CA PRO A 1022 -1.50 -14.47 19.75
C PRO A 1022 -2.92 -14.28 19.22
N ALA A 1023 -3.89 -14.98 19.83
CA ALA A 1023 -5.31 -14.86 19.49
C ALA A 1023 -5.64 -15.03 17.99
N ASP A 1024 -4.77 -15.72 17.23
CA ASP A 1024 -4.85 -15.85 15.78
C ASP A 1024 -4.88 -14.51 15.01
N ASP A 1025 -4.40 -13.42 15.64
CA ASP A 1025 -4.29 -12.10 15.04
C ASP A 1025 -2.93 -11.94 14.33
N LEU A 1026 -2.94 -12.11 13.00
CA LEU A 1026 -1.76 -11.92 12.15
C LEU A 1026 -1.29 -10.45 12.07
N THR A 1027 -2.10 -9.51 12.56
CA THR A 1027 -1.78 -8.08 12.61
C THR A 1027 -1.08 -7.66 13.90
N ASP A 1028 -0.91 -8.58 14.87
CA ASP A 1028 -0.10 -8.32 16.05
C ASP A 1028 1.34 -7.93 15.63
N PRO A 1029 1.96 -6.91 16.25
CA PRO A 1029 3.28 -6.43 15.85
C PRO A 1029 4.38 -7.49 15.84
N ALA A 1030 4.34 -8.49 16.74
CA ALA A 1030 5.35 -9.53 16.83
C ALA A 1030 5.37 -10.50 15.63
N PRO A 1031 4.25 -11.17 15.27
CA PRO A 1031 4.18 -11.95 14.05
C PRO A 1031 4.34 -11.08 12.80
N ALA A 1032 3.74 -9.88 12.73
CA ALA A 1032 3.87 -8.96 11.59
C ALA A 1032 5.33 -8.61 11.26
N THR A 1033 6.13 -8.30 12.28
CA THR A 1033 7.57 -7.99 12.11
C THR A 1033 8.35 -9.23 11.68
N THR A 1034 8.03 -10.40 12.23
CA THR A 1034 8.67 -11.66 11.84
C THR A 1034 8.35 -12.02 10.38
N PHE A 1035 7.10 -11.83 9.95
CA PHE A 1035 6.62 -12.13 8.59
C PHE A 1035 7.39 -11.38 7.50
N ALA A 1036 7.81 -10.15 7.77
CA ALA A 1036 8.55 -9.33 6.80
C ALA A 1036 9.85 -10.01 6.33
N HIS A 1037 10.44 -10.88 7.17
CA HIS A 1037 11.70 -11.55 6.88
C HIS A 1037 11.55 -12.99 6.37
N LEU A 1038 10.34 -13.57 6.34
CA LEU A 1038 10.16 -14.98 5.96
C LEU A 1038 10.15 -15.18 4.43
N ASP A 1039 10.84 -16.23 3.98
CA ASP A 1039 10.88 -16.67 2.57
C ASP A 1039 9.83 -17.75 2.27
N ALA A 1040 9.50 -18.56 3.27
CA ALA A 1040 8.46 -19.57 3.21
C ALA A 1040 7.66 -19.63 4.52
N THR A 1041 6.41 -20.03 4.42
CA THR A 1041 5.47 -20.20 5.52
C THR A 1041 4.85 -21.59 5.41
N THR A 1042 5.02 -22.39 6.47
CA THR A 1042 4.43 -23.73 6.60
C THR A 1042 3.42 -23.71 7.72
N VAL A 1043 2.15 -23.94 7.36
CA VAL A 1043 1.03 -23.89 8.30
C VAL A 1043 0.60 -25.29 8.68
N LEU A 1044 0.76 -25.67 9.96
CA LEU A 1044 0.22 -26.90 10.51
C LEU A 1044 -1.20 -26.66 11.04
N SER A 1045 -2.21 -27.15 10.30
CA SER A 1045 -3.62 -26.89 10.53
C SER A 1045 -4.27 -27.95 11.41
N ARG A 1046 -5.09 -27.51 12.37
CA ARG A 1046 -5.90 -28.40 13.21
C ARG A 1046 -6.90 -29.20 12.37
N GLY A 1047 -7.51 -28.58 11.35
CA GLY A 1047 -8.49 -29.25 10.50
C GLY A 1047 -7.89 -30.46 9.76
N ILE A 1048 -6.64 -30.38 9.31
CA ILE A 1048 -5.93 -31.50 8.68
C ILE A 1048 -5.59 -32.60 9.71
N SER A 1049 -5.17 -32.21 10.91
CA SER A 1049 -4.90 -33.13 12.02
C SER A 1049 -6.16 -33.89 12.48
N GLU A 1050 -7.32 -33.23 12.53
CA GLU A 1050 -8.61 -33.85 12.87
C GLU A 1050 -9.08 -34.87 11.82
N LEU A 1051 -8.68 -34.69 10.56
CA LEU A 1051 -8.85 -35.69 9.50
C LEU A 1051 -7.87 -36.87 9.62
N GLY A 1052 -6.94 -36.83 10.57
CA GLY A 1052 -5.93 -37.86 10.80
C GLY A 1052 -4.79 -37.84 9.77
N ILE A 1053 -4.59 -36.74 9.04
CA ILE A 1053 -3.57 -36.63 7.98
C ILE A 1053 -2.30 -36.00 8.57
N TYR A 1054 -1.17 -36.71 8.46
CA TYR A 1054 0.14 -36.28 8.98
C TYR A 1054 1.25 -36.37 7.92
N PRO A 1055 2.15 -35.36 7.81
CA PRO A 1055 2.18 -34.13 8.59
C PRO A 1055 0.96 -33.24 8.29
N ALA A 1056 0.48 -32.51 9.30
CA ALA A 1056 -0.76 -31.74 9.23
C ALA A 1056 -0.60 -30.39 8.48
N VAL A 1057 0.19 -30.37 7.40
CA VAL A 1057 0.49 -29.17 6.61
C VAL A 1057 -0.72 -28.81 5.75
N ASP A 1058 -1.16 -27.56 5.84
CA ASP A 1058 -2.22 -27.03 4.97
C ASP A 1058 -1.64 -26.66 3.59
N PRO A 1059 -2.11 -27.31 2.50
CA PRO A 1059 -1.57 -27.10 1.17
C PRO A 1059 -1.97 -25.76 0.52
N LEU A 1060 -3.00 -25.08 1.04
CA LEU A 1060 -3.51 -23.81 0.50
C LEU A 1060 -3.00 -22.61 1.30
N ASP A 1061 -2.83 -22.77 2.61
CA ASP A 1061 -2.35 -21.70 3.49
C ASP A 1061 -0.81 -21.66 3.61
N SER A 1062 -0.11 -22.75 3.24
CA SER A 1062 1.36 -22.78 3.17
C SER A 1062 1.86 -22.20 1.84
N LYS A 1063 2.89 -21.33 1.89
CA LYS A 1063 3.38 -20.58 0.73
C LYS A 1063 4.90 -20.46 0.73
N SER A 1064 5.51 -20.33 -0.44
CA SER A 1064 6.95 -20.10 -0.58
C SER A 1064 7.27 -19.20 -1.75
N ARG A 1065 8.24 -18.29 -1.57
CA ARG A 1065 8.81 -17.50 -2.67
C ARG A 1065 9.59 -18.34 -3.69
N MET A 1066 9.99 -19.56 -3.31
CA MET A 1066 10.72 -20.47 -4.20
C MET A 1066 9.81 -21.18 -5.21
N LEU A 1067 8.48 -21.13 -5.03
CA LEU A 1067 7.53 -21.69 -5.98
C LEU A 1067 7.36 -20.76 -7.20
N ASP A 1068 8.45 -20.50 -7.91
CA ASP A 1068 8.55 -19.72 -9.14
C ASP A 1068 9.11 -20.63 -10.25
N PRO A 1069 8.53 -20.65 -11.46
CA PRO A 1069 8.99 -21.52 -12.54
C PRO A 1069 10.46 -21.29 -12.93
N ARG A 1070 11.03 -20.12 -12.65
CA ARG A 1070 12.46 -19.82 -12.88
C ARG A 1070 13.39 -20.50 -11.87
N VAL A 1071 12.88 -20.89 -10.70
CA VAL A 1071 13.64 -21.53 -9.63
C VAL A 1071 13.42 -23.03 -9.64
N VAL A 1072 12.17 -23.49 -9.54
CA VAL A 1072 11.82 -24.92 -9.46
C VAL A 1072 11.62 -25.58 -10.83
N GLY A 1073 11.58 -24.80 -11.91
CA GLY A 1073 11.28 -25.26 -13.27
C GLY A 1073 9.77 -25.37 -13.54
N ASP A 1074 9.41 -25.27 -14.81
CA ASP A 1074 8.01 -25.32 -15.27
C ASP A 1074 7.29 -26.59 -14.83
N ASP A 1075 8.01 -27.71 -14.81
CA ASP A 1075 7.42 -29.02 -14.56
C ASP A 1075 6.92 -29.18 -13.12
N HIS A 1076 7.73 -28.72 -12.16
CA HIS A 1076 7.37 -28.66 -10.75
C HIS A 1076 6.28 -27.62 -10.53
N TYR A 1077 6.47 -26.38 -11.01
CA TYR A 1077 5.54 -25.28 -10.82
C TYR A 1077 4.12 -25.61 -11.32
N ASN A 1078 4.01 -26.15 -12.54
CA ASN A 1078 2.72 -26.52 -13.12
C ASN A 1078 2.04 -27.67 -12.35
N THR A 1079 2.82 -28.60 -11.80
CA THR A 1079 2.30 -29.70 -11.00
C THR A 1079 1.73 -29.17 -9.68
N ALA A 1080 2.50 -28.36 -8.96
CA ALA A 1080 2.08 -27.75 -7.70
C ALA A 1080 0.83 -26.86 -7.87
N THR A 1081 0.83 -25.99 -8.90
CA THR A 1081 -0.30 -25.10 -9.20
C THR A 1081 -1.58 -25.88 -9.48
N LYS A 1082 -1.51 -26.98 -10.25
CA LYS A 1082 -2.67 -27.82 -10.54
C LYS A 1082 -3.19 -28.55 -9.30
N VAL A 1083 -2.29 -29.03 -8.43
CA VAL A 1083 -2.68 -29.63 -7.14
C VAL A 1083 -3.42 -28.60 -6.28
N GLN A 1084 -2.90 -27.36 -6.17
CA GLN A 1084 -3.56 -26.28 -5.44
C GLN A 1084 -4.93 -25.93 -6.04
N GLN A 1085 -5.01 -25.81 -7.37
CA GLN A 1085 -6.28 -25.53 -8.06
C GLN A 1085 -7.33 -26.60 -7.76
N MET A 1086 -6.99 -27.89 -7.87
CA MET A 1086 -7.91 -28.99 -7.60
C MET A 1086 -8.37 -29.02 -6.13
N LEU A 1087 -7.47 -28.70 -5.18
CA LEU A 1087 -7.83 -28.59 -3.76
C LEU A 1087 -8.71 -27.36 -3.47
N GLN A 1088 -8.50 -26.25 -4.17
CA GLN A 1088 -9.33 -25.03 -4.05
C GLN A 1088 -10.73 -25.22 -4.65
N GLU A 1089 -10.81 -25.89 -5.80
CA GLU A 1089 -12.08 -26.29 -6.43
C GLU A 1089 -12.84 -27.23 -5.49
N TYR A 1090 -12.17 -28.23 -4.91
CA TYR A 1090 -12.76 -29.10 -3.90
C TYR A 1090 -13.31 -28.33 -2.70
N LYS A 1091 -12.56 -27.36 -2.16
CA LYS A 1091 -13.03 -26.50 -1.05
C LYS A 1091 -14.29 -25.73 -1.42
N SER A 1092 -14.41 -25.24 -2.66
CA SER A 1092 -15.60 -24.55 -3.15
C SER A 1092 -16.81 -25.48 -3.32
N LEU A 1093 -16.56 -26.74 -3.69
CA LEU A 1093 -17.58 -27.77 -3.82
C LEU A 1093 -18.03 -28.35 -2.46
N GLN A 1094 -17.21 -28.28 -1.41
CA GLN A 1094 -17.56 -28.79 -0.08
C GLN A 1094 -18.82 -28.15 0.51
N ASP A 1095 -19.00 -26.83 0.34
CA ASP A 1095 -20.20 -26.13 0.81
C ASP A 1095 -21.46 -26.61 0.08
N ILE A 1096 -21.34 -26.86 -1.23
CA ILE A 1096 -22.42 -27.42 -2.05
C ILE A 1096 -22.76 -28.84 -1.60
N ILE A 1097 -21.73 -29.69 -1.38
CA ILE A 1097 -21.90 -31.06 -0.90
C ILE A 1097 -22.58 -31.08 0.48
N ALA A 1098 -22.23 -30.14 1.37
CA ALA A 1098 -22.81 -30.04 2.70
C ALA A 1098 -24.30 -29.65 2.68
N ILE A 1099 -24.74 -28.87 1.69
CA ILE A 1099 -26.13 -28.38 1.58
C ILE A 1099 -27.00 -29.32 0.75
N LEU A 1100 -26.53 -29.70 -0.43
CA LEU A 1100 -27.30 -30.40 -1.46
C LEU A 1100 -26.97 -31.90 -1.56
N GLY A 1101 -25.83 -32.34 -1.02
CA GLY A 1101 -25.35 -33.71 -1.13
C GLY A 1101 -24.48 -33.95 -2.37
N MET A 1102 -23.70 -35.04 -2.36
CA MET A 1102 -22.79 -35.42 -3.46
C MET A 1102 -23.51 -35.75 -4.78
N ASP A 1103 -24.77 -36.20 -4.71
CA ASP A 1103 -25.50 -36.70 -5.88
C ASP A 1103 -25.90 -35.58 -6.86
N GLU A 1104 -26.01 -34.35 -6.37
CA GLU A 1104 -26.41 -33.15 -7.12
C GLU A 1104 -25.23 -32.50 -7.89
N LEU A 1105 -24.01 -33.02 -7.73
CA LEU A 1105 -22.84 -32.56 -8.47
C LEU A 1105 -22.83 -33.11 -9.91
N SER A 1106 -22.25 -32.36 -10.85
CA SER A 1106 -21.98 -32.90 -12.19
C SER A 1106 -20.97 -34.06 -12.11
N GLU A 1107 -20.97 -34.97 -13.08
CA GLU A 1107 -20.01 -36.09 -13.10
C GLU A 1107 -18.55 -35.61 -13.15
N ALA A 1108 -18.30 -34.45 -13.76
CA ALA A 1108 -16.98 -33.80 -13.76
C ALA A 1108 -16.59 -33.28 -12.37
N ASP A 1109 -17.54 -32.68 -11.64
CA ASP A 1109 -17.32 -32.19 -10.27
C ASP A 1109 -17.13 -33.36 -9.28
N LYS A 1110 -17.89 -34.44 -9.43
CA LYS A 1110 -17.71 -35.68 -8.64
C LYS A 1110 -16.30 -36.24 -8.81
N LEU A 1111 -15.83 -36.35 -10.06
CA LEU A 1111 -14.48 -36.81 -10.36
C LEU A 1111 -13.41 -35.88 -9.76
N THR A 1112 -13.63 -34.56 -9.81
CA THR A 1112 -12.76 -33.55 -9.20
C THR A 1112 -12.67 -33.73 -7.68
N VAL A 1113 -13.80 -33.94 -7.01
CA VAL A 1113 -13.88 -34.19 -5.57
C VAL A 1113 -13.15 -35.48 -5.18
N GLU A 1114 -13.36 -36.57 -5.92
CA GLU A 1114 -12.69 -37.86 -5.66
C GLU A 1114 -11.17 -37.76 -5.80
N ARG A 1115 -10.68 -37.12 -6.87
CA ARG A 1115 -9.24 -36.91 -7.07
C ARG A 1115 -8.65 -35.98 -6.02
N ALA A 1116 -9.34 -34.89 -5.66
CA ALA A 1116 -8.90 -33.98 -4.61
C ALA A 1116 -8.78 -34.69 -3.24
N ARG A 1117 -9.73 -35.55 -2.88
CA ARG A 1117 -9.67 -36.36 -1.65
C ARG A 1117 -8.48 -37.33 -1.62
N LYS A 1118 -8.11 -37.89 -2.78
CA LYS A 1118 -6.91 -38.74 -2.92
C LYS A 1118 -5.64 -37.92 -2.80
N LEU A 1119 -5.56 -36.76 -3.46
CA LEU A 1119 -4.44 -35.83 -3.35
C LEU A 1119 -4.24 -35.35 -1.90
N GLN A 1120 -5.33 -34.97 -1.21
CA GLN A 1120 -5.27 -34.53 0.19
C GLN A 1120 -4.68 -35.61 1.10
N ARG A 1121 -5.04 -36.89 0.90
CA ARG A 1121 -4.44 -38.01 1.64
C ARG A 1121 -3.01 -38.30 1.19
N PHE A 1122 -2.71 -38.18 -0.10
CA PHE A 1122 -1.38 -38.43 -0.64
C PHE A 1122 -0.32 -37.42 -0.19
N LEU A 1123 -0.74 -36.25 0.30
CA LEU A 1123 0.15 -35.30 0.98
C LEU A 1123 0.65 -35.81 2.34
N SER A 1124 0.02 -36.84 2.92
CA SER A 1124 0.59 -37.53 4.10
C SER A 1124 1.84 -38.33 3.76
N GLN A 1125 2.71 -38.50 4.75
CA GLN A 1125 3.97 -39.20 4.59
C GLN A 1125 4.38 -39.90 5.90
N PRO A 1126 4.86 -41.15 5.85
CA PRO A 1126 5.39 -41.81 7.02
C PRO A 1126 6.75 -41.21 7.41
N PHE A 1127 6.81 -40.62 8.61
CA PHE A 1127 8.03 -40.06 9.17
C PHE A 1127 8.82 -41.10 9.95
N THR A 1128 10.16 -41.05 9.85
CA THR A 1128 11.07 -41.95 10.57
C THR A 1128 10.92 -41.77 12.08
N VAL A 1129 10.89 -40.52 12.54
CA VAL A 1129 10.77 -40.21 13.97
C VAL A 1129 9.39 -40.58 14.54
N ALA A 1130 8.38 -40.72 13.68
CA ALA A 1130 7.02 -41.10 14.07
C ALA A 1130 6.77 -42.62 14.03
N GLN A 1131 7.75 -43.44 13.62
CA GLN A 1131 7.58 -44.90 13.49
C GLN A 1131 7.18 -45.57 14.80
N VAL A 1132 7.69 -45.08 15.94
CA VAL A 1132 7.36 -45.61 17.28
C VAL A 1132 5.88 -45.42 17.61
N PHE A 1133 5.25 -44.35 17.10
CA PHE A 1133 3.84 -44.05 17.33
C PHE A 1133 2.92 -44.68 16.27
N THR A 1134 3.35 -44.70 15.01
CA THR A 1134 2.53 -45.14 13.87
C THR A 1134 2.67 -46.63 13.55
N GLY A 1135 3.78 -47.26 13.94
CA GLY A 1135 4.15 -48.61 13.52
C GLY A 1135 4.49 -48.74 12.03
N ILE A 1136 4.56 -47.63 11.29
CA ILE A 1136 4.86 -47.57 9.86
C ILE A 1136 6.30 -47.10 9.69
N GLU A 1137 7.08 -47.82 8.87
CA GLU A 1137 8.46 -47.46 8.57
C GLU A 1137 8.53 -46.12 7.82
N GLY A 1138 9.38 -45.21 8.30
CA GLY A 1138 9.56 -43.90 7.70
C GLY A 1138 10.14 -43.94 6.30
N GLN A 1139 9.74 -42.99 5.44
CA GLN A 1139 10.23 -42.90 4.06
C GLN A 1139 10.64 -41.47 3.72
N LEU A 1140 11.84 -41.34 3.15
CA LEU A 1140 12.34 -40.13 2.52
C LEU A 1140 12.02 -40.19 1.02
N VAL A 1141 11.32 -39.19 0.49
CA VAL A 1141 10.82 -39.21 -0.90
C VAL A 1141 11.59 -38.21 -1.75
N ASP A 1142 12.05 -38.64 -2.93
CA ASP A 1142 12.72 -37.75 -3.87
C ASP A 1142 11.74 -36.76 -4.54
N ILE A 1143 12.22 -35.55 -4.83
CA ILE A 1143 11.39 -34.50 -5.44
C ILE A 1143 10.87 -34.90 -6.83
N LYS A 1144 11.65 -35.62 -7.65
CA LYS A 1144 11.22 -36.06 -8.98
C LYS A 1144 10.16 -37.15 -8.89
N GLU A 1145 10.27 -38.04 -7.91
CA GLU A 1145 9.25 -39.05 -7.61
C GLU A 1145 7.97 -38.41 -7.09
N THR A 1146 8.09 -37.36 -6.27
CA THR A 1146 6.96 -36.55 -5.80
C THR A 1146 6.22 -35.94 -6.98
N ILE A 1147 6.90 -35.18 -7.84
CA ILE A 1147 6.29 -34.52 -9.00
C ILE A 1147 5.61 -35.55 -9.93
N SER A 1148 6.28 -36.64 -10.26
CA SER A 1148 5.72 -37.67 -11.14
C SER A 1148 4.51 -38.38 -10.52
N SER A 1149 4.55 -38.67 -9.21
CA SER A 1149 3.43 -39.29 -8.48
C SER A 1149 2.19 -38.41 -8.46
N PHE A 1150 2.34 -37.11 -8.16
CA PHE A 1150 1.21 -36.17 -8.15
C PHE A 1150 0.60 -35.99 -9.54
N LYS A 1151 1.42 -35.98 -10.60
CA LYS A 1151 0.91 -35.98 -11.98
C LYS A 1151 0.12 -37.22 -12.34
N ALA A 1152 0.61 -38.41 -11.99
CA ALA A 1152 -0.09 -39.67 -12.27
C ALA A 1152 -1.49 -39.68 -11.63
N ILE A 1153 -1.60 -39.20 -10.39
CA ILE A 1153 -2.87 -39.06 -9.68
C ILE A 1153 -3.81 -38.06 -10.40
N MET A 1154 -3.30 -36.87 -10.75
CA MET A 1154 -4.10 -35.85 -11.45
C MET A 1154 -4.56 -36.30 -12.85
N ASN A 1155 -3.77 -37.13 -13.53
CA ASN A 1155 -4.07 -37.69 -14.85
C ASN A 1155 -5.05 -38.88 -14.80
N GLY A 1156 -5.50 -39.30 -13.60
CA GLY A 1156 -6.50 -40.33 -13.41
C GLY A 1156 -5.97 -41.76 -13.30
N GLU A 1157 -4.64 -41.95 -13.23
CA GLU A 1157 -4.06 -43.30 -13.09
C GLU A 1157 -4.44 -43.99 -11.77
N GLY A 1158 -4.86 -43.21 -10.77
CA GLY A 1158 -5.32 -43.66 -9.46
C GLY A 1158 -6.84 -43.69 -9.28
N ASP A 1159 -7.64 -43.46 -10.33
CA ASP A 1159 -9.10 -43.31 -10.19
C ASP A 1159 -9.77 -44.60 -9.69
N ASN A 1160 -9.29 -45.77 -10.12
CA ASN A 1160 -9.84 -47.07 -9.73
C ASN A 1160 -9.39 -47.55 -8.33
N LEU A 1161 -8.54 -46.79 -7.63
CA LEU A 1161 -8.01 -47.17 -6.31
C LEU A 1161 -8.81 -46.52 -5.17
N PRO A 1162 -9.01 -47.22 -4.04
CA PRO A 1162 -9.73 -46.68 -2.90
C PRO A 1162 -8.98 -45.51 -2.26
N GLU A 1163 -9.68 -44.51 -1.72
CA GLU A 1163 -9.07 -43.31 -1.11
C GLU A 1163 -8.03 -43.64 -0.02
N GLY A 1164 -8.28 -44.70 0.76
CA GLY A 1164 -7.38 -45.15 1.83
C GLY A 1164 -6.02 -45.68 1.34
N ALA A 1165 -5.88 -45.99 0.05
CA ALA A 1165 -4.62 -46.40 -0.57
C ALA A 1165 -3.58 -45.27 -0.59
N PHE A 1166 -4.04 -44.02 -0.62
CA PHE A 1166 -3.19 -42.82 -0.72
C PHE A 1166 -2.72 -42.30 0.64
N TYR A 1167 -3.17 -42.89 1.75
CA TYR A 1167 -2.80 -42.47 3.10
C TYR A 1167 -1.49 -43.13 3.56
N MET A 1168 -0.57 -42.33 4.12
CA MET A 1168 0.72 -42.75 4.70
C MET A 1168 1.55 -43.64 3.79
N VAL A 1169 1.83 -43.15 2.58
CA VAL A 1169 2.68 -43.80 1.56
C VAL A 1169 3.64 -42.78 0.96
N GLY A 1170 4.83 -43.21 0.53
CA GLY A 1170 5.81 -42.35 -0.13
C GLY A 1170 5.43 -42.01 -1.57
N ASP A 1171 5.58 -42.95 -2.49
CA ASP A 1171 5.35 -42.77 -3.93
C ASP A 1171 4.01 -43.33 -4.42
N PHE A 1172 3.67 -43.07 -5.68
CA PHE A 1172 2.44 -43.59 -6.30
C PHE A 1172 2.45 -45.12 -6.45
N ALA A 1173 3.62 -45.74 -6.61
CA ALA A 1173 3.74 -47.20 -6.69
C ALA A 1173 3.31 -47.87 -5.37
N SER A 1174 3.71 -47.29 -4.24
CA SER A 1174 3.28 -47.72 -2.90
C SER A 1174 1.78 -47.54 -2.70
N ALA A 1175 1.21 -46.42 -3.18
CA ALA A 1175 -0.24 -46.21 -3.17
C ALA A 1175 -0.97 -47.29 -3.98
N LYS A 1176 -0.46 -47.64 -5.16
CA LYS A 1176 -1.05 -48.68 -6.01
C LYS A 1176 -1.00 -50.07 -5.36
N ALA A 1177 0.16 -50.47 -4.84
CA ALA A 1177 0.32 -51.77 -4.15
C ALA A 1177 -0.61 -51.87 -2.92
N LYS A 1178 -0.74 -50.78 -2.16
CA LYS A 1178 -1.66 -50.70 -1.03
C LYS A 1178 -3.13 -50.79 -1.47
N GLY A 1179 -3.50 -50.12 -2.55
CA GLY A 1179 -4.84 -50.15 -3.11
C GLY A 1179 -5.24 -51.54 -3.64
N GLU A 1180 -4.35 -52.23 -4.35
CA GLU A 1180 -4.56 -53.60 -4.82
C GLU A 1180 -4.79 -54.56 -3.64
N LYS A 1181 -4.05 -54.39 -2.54
CA LYS A 1181 -4.25 -55.17 -1.31
C LYS A 1181 -5.61 -54.91 -0.66
N ILE A 1182 -6.01 -53.64 -0.53
CA ILE A 1182 -7.31 -53.26 0.05
C ILE A 1182 -8.46 -53.84 -0.79
N LEU A 1183 -8.38 -53.74 -2.12
CA LEU A 1183 -9.39 -54.30 -3.02
C LEU A 1183 -9.46 -55.84 -2.90
N ALA A 1184 -8.31 -56.52 -2.85
CA ALA A 1184 -8.27 -57.97 -2.68
C ALA A 1184 -8.77 -58.46 -1.30
N GLU A 1185 -8.74 -57.60 -0.27
CA GLU A 1185 -9.32 -57.88 1.05
C GLU A 1185 -10.84 -57.62 1.05
N LEU A 1186 -11.31 -56.58 0.37
CA LEU A 1186 -12.74 -56.28 0.17
C LEU A 1186 -13.45 -57.34 -0.69
N GLU A 1187 -12.76 -57.95 -1.66
CA GLU A 1187 -13.29 -59.08 -2.44
C GLU A 1187 -13.38 -60.38 -1.63
N LYS A 1188 -12.70 -60.47 -0.48
CA LYS A 1188 -12.72 -61.63 0.43
C LYS A 1188 -13.70 -61.48 1.61
N SER A 1189 -14.15 -60.27 1.90
CA SER A 1189 -15.16 -59.93 2.94
C SER A 1189 -16.55 -59.84 2.35
#